data_AF-A0A2A7H1Z2-F1
#
_entry.id   AF-A0A2A7H1Z2-F1
#
_cell.length_a   1.000
_cell.length_b   1.000
_cell.length_c   1.000
_cell.angle_alpha   90.00
_cell.angle_beta   90.00
_cell.angle_gamma   90.00
#
_symmetry.space_group_name_H-M   'P 1'
#
loop_
_entity.id
_entity.type
_entity.pdbx_description
1 polymer ?
#
loop_
_entity_poly.entity_id
_entity_poly.type
_entity_poly.pdbx_seq_one_letter_code
_entity_poly.pdbx_strand_id
1 'polypeptide(L)'
;MVKTFKVGEMLNKRSPFSKTWINFDGSFTEEVYQNQVHFEDEAGNMHNISTDLYDEADLFDYHGPVEVNGRYLLASAKERSLKDVENNKLNRDNYDYQGLSVPFKVQIPREFSRGYLVGRGDDYLKLTPIGASPSRAYIDSTIKNRAHYQDAWNDTDVLLDLTESGVKETIILKTDKAPTKFRFNVEGSLGDDLTTGSLKLQPAWLQDDSGKHRDVEQNIIREEGNVYIELSADVSGLIYPVEIDPTVVVRPSSTDGQDTYVDSNYPTTNYSDSKIMSTQVGSKENSGGDKHAFIKFALPSLPSNIEILSAKASLFSFQASDSSKRAFEILAVTSDWYESSVTWEKQPTTEVTGIKQIFNTYENGMFKDFDITALVRRWVTGSLVNNGFKLRQTLDDGSTGKYVDFNTSEDTSTYSQNPMFSIEYNRVPTAPSLTVPNGGETWNSSHTIEWLPSTDLSDPNIFELLPMNATTAYTGAQSRIGQVFKMPDFGSITKIGMYVYNTDSYEEKLKFELVGIDPATRLPNTTVYSSVPVTIPKQTTGYTFVGADLPTPVYIPKGTLLAIQVAGRATDGFTISCVFNGLYTDGEMYVDNKPNAYANQDLAIKFWYDAATPQNKLKYQIQLSKNNGLTWRNLVSLTKEGATSYEYDFINETESALCKIRVRAYDGSTYSNWDMSDNVFTIIHNVAPTIPTNLNPNGGAISKDELNTFSWKHNDANTNDPQSQFDFQWRVKGNEDWNNVTIATTDNFYNVPAETFPVAQIEWRVRTYDQLGLSSPFSSIATVSAAIRPAPPTITYPLANDIVVLANPTIQWSHPTQLAYWIRVTDENNTVVFEEQRNSPNKAATVSAHLANNTRHTVEVSVRDSTGLWSNFAISPFLVSYTPPLKPKLTINADNINGYVSINIKNPAPLGLIPAITHAEIYRNDGYQGWVLLDGAFLTTTPYSDGEDSGTEGTYIDYTPRSGVDIQYYVRVIGDNTAFMDSDIVTVSAKLKNVQLSLASDPTYHVTLTKRAASSETSTRSSVSNAFSGRSYAMTEFGENYDRNFEYSYKVGRYEDVVRMRDLIEAGEILLLRDNFGKKEYVTIDSLKVEETRIFWNLSFNPLKVYYVEGILI
;
A
#
# COMPACT_ATOMS: atom_id res chain seq x y z
N MET A 1 30.15 -4.14 20.77
CA MET A 1 30.01 -3.04 19.78
C MET A 1 30.16 -3.67 18.42
N VAL A 2 29.08 -3.72 17.64
CA VAL A 2 29.18 -4.01 16.21
C VAL A 2 29.92 -2.80 15.63
N LYS A 3 31.08 -3.00 15.01
CA LYS A 3 31.71 -1.91 14.26
C LYS A 3 30.77 -1.59 13.10
N THR A 4 30.24 -0.37 13.06
CA THR A 4 29.52 0.17 11.91
C THR A 4 30.43 0.03 10.70
N PHE A 5 30.01 -0.77 9.72
CA PHE A 5 30.80 -1.07 8.54
C PHE A 5 30.45 -0.06 7.46
N LYS A 6 31.40 0.83 7.12
CA LYS A 6 31.24 1.81 6.04
C LYS A 6 31.21 1.08 4.69
N VAL A 7 30.12 1.21 3.96
CA VAL A 7 29.88 0.53 2.69
C VAL A 7 30.36 1.38 1.51
N GLY A 8 30.28 2.70 1.61
CA GLY A 8 30.76 3.62 0.58
C GLY A 8 30.75 5.09 1.03
N GLU A 9 31.67 5.87 0.49
CA GLU A 9 31.73 7.32 0.67
C GLU A 9 30.69 8.00 -0.25
N MET A 10 29.96 8.98 0.27
CA MET A 10 29.03 9.82 -0.50
C MET A 10 29.76 11.05 -1.05
N LEU A 11 30.27 10.95 -2.29
CA LEU A 11 31.12 12.00 -2.86
C LEU A 11 30.43 13.37 -2.98
N ASN A 12 29.11 13.37 -3.23
CA ASN A 12 28.29 14.57 -3.31
C ASN A 12 28.03 15.26 -1.97
N LYS A 13 28.47 14.66 -0.87
CA LYS A 13 28.36 15.22 0.50
C LYS A 13 29.70 15.66 1.06
N ARG A 14 30.79 15.52 0.31
CA ARG A 14 32.10 16.04 0.69
C ARG A 14 32.03 17.53 0.97
N SER A 15 32.73 17.95 2.02
CA SER A 15 33.05 19.34 2.29
C SER A 15 34.58 19.51 2.34
N PRO A 16 35.14 20.74 2.43
CA PRO A 16 36.58 20.89 2.57
C PRO A 16 37.13 20.09 3.77
N PHE A 17 36.33 19.96 4.84
CA PHE A 17 36.75 19.38 6.12
C PHE A 17 36.05 18.05 6.45
N SER A 18 35.23 17.48 5.56
CA SER A 18 34.46 16.30 5.94
C SER A 18 34.17 15.28 4.84
N LYS A 19 34.01 14.02 5.28
CA LYS A 19 33.65 12.84 4.50
C LYS A 19 32.40 12.19 5.07
N THR A 20 31.36 12.03 4.25
CA THR A 20 30.15 11.29 4.62
C THR A 20 30.24 9.88 4.08
N TRP A 21 29.88 8.91 4.91
CA TRP A 21 29.81 7.50 4.58
C TRP A 21 28.42 6.97 4.85
N ILE A 22 27.97 6.02 4.04
CA ILE A 22 26.85 5.16 4.41
C ILE A 22 27.36 3.91 5.12
N ASN A 23 26.68 3.52 6.18
CA ASN A 23 26.92 2.30 6.94
C ASN A 23 26.00 1.17 6.48
N PHE A 24 26.39 -0.07 6.74
CA PHE A 24 25.63 -1.26 6.31
C PHE A 24 24.23 -1.37 6.93
N ASP A 25 24.01 -0.75 8.09
CA ASP A 25 22.73 -0.73 8.80
C ASP A 25 21.83 0.45 8.41
N GLY A 26 22.24 1.23 7.41
CA GLY A 26 21.51 2.37 6.88
C GLY A 26 21.77 3.70 7.60
N SER A 27 22.55 3.67 8.68
CA SER A 27 23.02 4.90 9.30
C SER A 27 24.11 5.57 8.46
N PHE A 28 24.39 6.84 8.76
CA PHE A 28 25.47 7.61 8.14
C PHE A 28 26.59 7.84 9.13
N THR A 29 27.84 7.81 8.65
CA THR A 29 29.00 8.29 9.41
C THR A 29 29.55 9.53 8.73
N GLU A 30 29.56 10.65 9.42
CA GLU A 30 30.24 11.88 9.01
C GLU A 30 31.57 11.98 9.75
N GLU A 31 32.68 12.03 9.01
CA GLU A 31 34.01 12.28 9.55
C GLU A 31 34.43 13.70 9.22
N VAL A 32 34.74 14.48 10.24
CA VAL A 32 35.16 15.87 10.17
C VAL A 32 36.60 15.96 10.64
N TYR A 33 37.40 16.71 9.91
CA TYR A 33 38.82 16.87 10.12
C TYR A 33 39.09 18.32 10.49
N GLN A 34 40.04 18.54 11.39
CA GLN A 34 40.44 19.89 11.77
C GLN A 34 41.09 20.66 10.60
N ASN A 35 41.81 19.95 9.73
CA ASN A 35 42.40 20.51 8.51
C ASN A 35 41.66 20.01 7.26
N GLN A 36 41.84 20.72 6.15
CA GLN A 36 41.13 20.48 4.88
C GLN A 36 41.55 19.13 4.25
N VAL A 37 40.61 18.23 3.97
CA VAL A 37 40.89 16.92 3.36
C VAL A 37 40.48 16.83 1.89
N HIS A 38 39.76 17.85 1.40
CA HIS A 38 39.35 17.96 0.00
C HIS A 38 39.73 19.31 -0.61
N PHE A 39 40.05 19.33 -1.90
CA PHE A 39 40.12 20.56 -2.69
C PHE A 39 38.89 20.70 -3.59
N GLU A 40 38.53 21.94 -3.93
CA GLU A 40 37.41 22.27 -4.80
C GLU A 40 37.90 22.52 -6.24
N ASP A 41 37.24 21.90 -7.22
CA ASP A 41 37.52 22.14 -8.65
C ASP A 41 36.73 23.34 -9.21
N GLU A 42 36.97 23.70 -10.48
CA GLU A 42 36.29 24.83 -11.13
C GLU A 42 34.76 24.66 -11.24
N ALA A 43 34.27 23.43 -11.22
CA ALA A 43 32.84 23.13 -11.26
C ALA A 43 32.21 23.05 -9.85
N GLY A 44 33.00 23.30 -8.79
CA GLY A 44 32.55 23.24 -7.40
C GLY A 44 32.50 21.81 -6.82
N ASN A 45 33.11 20.82 -7.49
CA ASN A 45 33.16 19.47 -6.95
C ASN A 45 34.34 19.30 -5.99
N MET A 46 34.15 18.47 -4.97
CA MET A 46 35.13 18.20 -3.94
C MET A 46 35.92 16.90 -4.21
N HIS A 47 37.24 17.01 -4.23
CA HIS A 47 38.17 15.93 -4.55
C HIS A 47 39.17 15.69 -3.41
N ASN A 48 39.61 14.45 -3.20
CA ASN A 48 40.66 14.16 -2.21
C ASN A 48 41.95 14.90 -2.56
N ILE A 49 42.62 15.41 -1.54
CA ILE A 49 43.94 16.02 -1.70
C ILE A 49 44.97 14.98 -2.14
N SER A 50 45.86 15.38 -3.04
CA SER A 50 47.06 14.64 -3.42
C SER A 50 48.23 15.61 -3.56
N THR A 51 49.40 15.23 -3.05
CA THR A 51 50.61 16.05 -3.03
C THR A 51 51.54 15.80 -4.22
N ASP A 52 51.11 15.03 -5.22
CA ASP A 52 51.91 14.78 -6.42
C ASP A 52 52.22 16.07 -7.19
N LEU A 53 53.48 16.24 -7.59
CA LEU A 53 53.93 17.30 -8.49
C LEU A 53 53.80 16.87 -9.95
N TYR A 54 53.22 17.73 -10.78
CA TYR A 54 53.01 17.52 -12.21
C TYR A 54 53.91 18.45 -13.03
N ASP A 55 54.58 17.91 -14.05
CA ASP A 55 55.42 18.69 -14.99
C ASP A 55 54.54 19.52 -15.93
N GLU A 56 54.69 20.86 -15.92
CA GLU A 56 53.92 21.76 -16.78
C GLU A 56 54.06 21.44 -18.27
N ALA A 57 55.20 20.89 -18.70
CA ALA A 57 55.42 20.53 -20.09
C ALA A 57 54.47 19.43 -20.59
N ASP A 58 53.89 18.63 -19.68
CA ASP A 58 52.99 17.51 -19.98
C ASP A 58 51.51 17.87 -19.72
N LEU A 59 51.21 19.07 -19.21
CA LEU A 59 49.86 19.44 -18.78
C LEU A 59 48.88 19.68 -19.93
N PHE A 60 49.33 19.86 -21.18
CA PHE A 60 48.45 20.05 -22.34
C PHE A 60 47.45 18.90 -22.53
N ASP A 61 47.77 17.68 -22.06
CA ASP A 61 46.89 16.50 -22.11
C ASP A 61 46.31 16.11 -20.72
N TYR A 62 46.40 17.01 -19.74
CA TYR A 62 45.83 16.78 -18.42
C TYR A 62 44.31 16.99 -18.43
N HIS A 63 43.54 15.94 -18.07
CA HIS A 63 42.07 15.98 -17.99
C HIS A 63 41.53 15.71 -16.56
N GLY A 64 42.40 15.71 -15.55
CA GLY A 64 42.01 15.50 -14.16
C GLY A 64 41.41 16.76 -13.50
N PRO A 65 40.89 16.61 -12.27
CA PRO A 65 40.43 17.76 -11.49
C PRO A 65 41.61 18.63 -11.06
N VAL A 66 41.45 19.95 -11.18
CA VAL A 66 42.42 20.95 -10.70
C VAL A 66 41.77 21.82 -9.66
N GLU A 67 42.53 22.19 -8.65
CA GLU A 67 42.07 23.12 -7.63
C GLU A 67 41.78 24.52 -8.19
N VAL A 68 40.72 25.14 -7.66
CA VAL A 68 40.16 26.40 -8.16
C VAL A 68 41.12 27.58 -8.11
N ASN A 69 41.98 27.70 -7.10
CA ASN A 69 43.02 28.73 -7.01
C ASN A 69 44.18 28.47 -8.00
N GLY A 70 44.44 27.21 -8.37
CA GLY A 70 45.47 26.78 -9.33
C GLY A 70 45.03 26.83 -10.79
N ARG A 71 43.73 26.98 -11.10
CA ARG A 71 43.20 26.87 -12.47
C ARG A 71 43.87 27.79 -13.50
N TYR A 72 44.22 29.03 -13.11
CA TYR A 72 44.85 29.98 -14.02
C TYR A 72 46.31 29.60 -14.33
N LEU A 73 47.02 29.02 -13.37
CA LEU A 73 48.36 28.48 -13.58
C LEU A 73 48.30 27.29 -14.53
N LEU A 74 47.32 26.38 -14.36
CA LEU A 74 47.12 25.26 -15.28
C LEU A 74 46.76 25.72 -16.69
N ALA A 75 45.79 26.64 -16.84
CA ALA A 75 45.36 27.14 -18.15
C ALA A 75 46.51 27.80 -18.91
N SER A 76 47.31 28.63 -18.22
CA SER A 76 48.49 29.27 -18.78
C SER A 76 49.57 28.26 -19.16
N ALA A 77 49.80 27.24 -18.32
CA ALA A 77 50.74 26.16 -18.63
C ALA A 77 50.30 25.36 -19.87
N LYS A 78 49.02 24.95 -19.93
CA LYS A 78 48.42 24.22 -21.05
C LYS A 78 48.58 24.95 -22.38
N GLU A 79 48.22 26.24 -22.42
CA GLU A 79 48.32 27.04 -23.64
C GLU A 79 49.77 27.15 -24.12
N ARG A 80 50.70 27.42 -23.21
CA ARG A 80 52.14 27.51 -23.52
C ARG A 80 52.70 26.17 -24.01
N SER A 81 52.46 25.08 -23.27
CA SER A 81 52.98 23.75 -23.62
C SER A 81 52.39 23.24 -24.93
N LEU A 82 51.08 23.41 -25.16
CA LEU A 82 50.43 23.00 -26.40
C LEU A 82 51.02 23.74 -27.61
N LYS A 83 51.17 25.07 -27.50
CA LYS A 83 51.77 25.89 -28.55
C LYS A 83 53.19 25.45 -28.86
N ASP A 84 53.99 25.13 -27.86
CA ASP A 84 55.37 24.67 -28.07
C ASP A 84 55.43 23.26 -28.65
N VAL A 85 54.52 22.36 -28.28
CA VAL A 85 54.36 21.02 -28.87
C VAL A 85 53.98 21.13 -30.35
N GLU A 86 52.96 21.92 -30.68
CA GLU A 86 52.48 22.12 -32.06
C GLU A 86 53.57 22.74 -32.96
N ASN A 87 54.40 23.63 -32.40
CA ASN A 87 55.52 24.24 -33.12
C ASN A 87 56.80 23.39 -33.12
N ASN A 88 56.79 22.20 -32.51
CA ASN A 88 57.95 21.34 -32.30
C ASN A 88 59.14 22.08 -31.64
N LYS A 89 58.83 22.92 -30.66
CA LYS A 89 59.75 23.78 -29.90
C LYS A 89 59.72 23.53 -28.38
N LEU A 90 59.05 22.45 -27.93
CA LEU A 90 58.96 22.12 -26.51
C LEU A 90 60.36 21.89 -25.91
N ASN A 91 60.77 22.81 -25.03
CA ASN A 91 61.93 22.65 -24.17
C ASN A 91 61.45 22.59 -22.72
N ARG A 92 61.52 21.41 -22.11
CA ARG A 92 61.10 21.16 -20.72
C ARG A 92 61.81 22.06 -19.71
N ASP A 93 63.02 22.54 -20.01
CA ASP A 93 63.77 23.43 -19.13
C ASP A 93 63.07 24.78 -18.90
N ASN A 94 62.15 25.18 -19.79
CA ASN A 94 61.38 26.41 -19.65
C ASN A 94 60.13 26.27 -18.76
N TYR A 95 59.80 25.06 -18.33
CA TYR A 95 58.56 24.71 -17.63
C TYR A 95 58.82 24.37 -16.16
N ASP A 96 57.80 24.58 -15.32
CA ASP A 96 57.85 24.32 -13.88
C ASP A 96 57.06 23.07 -13.49
N TYR A 97 56.99 22.79 -12.20
CA TYR A 97 56.12 21.78 -11.62
C TYR A 97 54.95 22.46 -10.90
N GLN A 98 53.77 21.86 -10.96
CA GLN A 98 52.56 22.33 -10.25
C GLN A 98 51.97 21.23 -9.37
N GLY A 99 51.45 21.62 -8.21
CA GLY A 99 50.58 20.79 -7.39
C GLY A 99 49.12 21.07 -7.77
N LEU A 100 48.50 20.16 -8.50
CA LEU A 100 47.15 20.39 -9.06
C LEU A 100 46.02 20.01 -8.09
N SER A 101 46.32 19.19 -7.09
CA SER A 101 45.36 18.50 -6.23
C SER A 101 45.50 18.88 -4.74
N VAL A 102 46.00 20.08 -4.46
CA VAL A 102 46.16 20.64 -3.10
C VAL A 102 45.29 21.90 -2.95
N PRO A 103 44.81 22.26 -1.74
CA PRO A 103 43.82 23.33 -1.54
C PRO A 103 44.39 24.77 -1.66
N PHE A 104 45.51 24.91 -2.37
CA PHE A 104 46.26 26.14 -2.58
C PHE A 104 47.01 26.04 -3.91
N LYS A 105 47.35 27.18 -4.52
CA LYS A 105 48.14 27.20 -5.75
C LYS A 105 49.63 27.11 -5.42
N VAL A 106 50.34 26.23 -6.12
CA VAL A 106 51.78 26.05 -5.94
C VAL A 106 52.47 25.84 -7.29
N GLN A 107 53.61 26.50 -7.46
CA GLN A 107 54.48 26.37 -8.63
C GLN A 107 55.93 26.25 -8.15
N ILE A 108 56.56 25.10 -8.41
CA ILE A 108 57.93 24.78 -8.02
C ILE A 108 58.81 24.84 -9.27
N PRO A 109 59.86 25.66 -9.31
CA PRO A 109 60.56 25.91 -10.54
C PRO A 109 61.48 24.76 -10.92
N ARG A 110 61.63 24.46 -12.21
CA ARG A 110 62.62 23.44 -12.61
C ARG A 110 64.06 23.90 -12.35
N GLU A 111 64.32 25.20 -12.38
CA GLU A 111 65.59 25.81 -11.96
C GLU A 111 65.38 26.68 -10.71
N PHE A 112 66.06 26.36 -9.60
CA PHE A 112 65.80 26.95 -8.28
C PHE A 112 65.92 28.49 -8.26
N SER A 113 66.83 29.05 -9.07
CA SER A 113 67.08 30.51 -9.16
C SER A 113 65.88 31.33 -9.63
N ARG A 114 64.84 30.71 -10.20
CA ARG A 114 63.59 31.38 -10.62
C ARG A 114 62.64 31.68 -9.45
N GLY A 115 62.78 30.95 -8.35
CA GLY A 115 61.92 31.03 -7.17
C GLY A 115 60.62 30.23 -7.31
N TYR A 116 60.10 29.78 -6.16
CA TYR A 116 58.85 29.03 -6.07
C TYR A 116 57.72 29.90 -5.54
N LEU A 117 56.48 29.55 -5.88
CA LEU A 117 55.28 30.28 -5.52
C LEU A 117 54.33 29.39 -4.72
N VAL A 118 53.77 29.95 -3.65
CA VAL A 118 52.66 29.39 -2.87
C VAL A 118 51.58 30.46 -2.74
N GLY A 119 50.31 30.12 -2.93
CA GLY A 119 49.22 31.10 -2.84
C GLY A 119 47.86 30.52 -2.54
N ARG A 120 46.93 31.35 -2.06
CA ARG A 120 45.53 30.99 -1.83
C ARG A 120 44.65 32.22 -2.07
N GLY A 121 43.64 32.08 -2.92
CA GLY A 121 42.89 33.24 -3.41
C GLY A 121 43.79 34.25 -4.12
N ASP A 122 43.64 35.52 -3.77
CA ASP A 122 44.44 36.62 -4.28
C ASP A 122 45.81 36.74 -3.58
N ASP A 123 45.96 36.19 -2.39
CA ASP A 123 47.21 36.22 -1.62
C ASP A 123 48.20 35.17 -2.14
N TYR A 124 49.48 35.55 -2.22
CA TYR A 124 50.57 34.66 -2.61
C TYR A 124 51.92 35.14 -2.07
N LEU A 125 52.85 34.21 -1.94
CA LEU A 125 54.28 34.45 -1.73
C LEU A 125 55.04 33.76 -2.85
N LYS A 126 55.90 34.51 -3.54
CA LYS A 126 56.93 33.94 -4.41
C LYS A 126 58.30 34.25 -3.84
N LEU A 127 59.06 33.19 -3.56
CA LEU A 127 60.35 33.24 -2.89
C LEU A 127 61.45 32.96 -3.92
N THR A 128 62.13 34.02 -4.36
CA THR A 128 63.23 33.92 -5.33
C THR A 128 64.58 34.00 -4.61
N PRO A 129 65.39 32.92 -4.62
CA PRO A 129 66.66 32.88 -3.89
C PRO A 129 67.69 33.82 -4.51
N ILE A 130 68.44 34.53 -3.67
CA ILE A 130 69.53 35.42 -4.08
C ILE A 130 70.86 34.68 -3.98
N GLY A 131 71.64 34.71 -5.06
CA GLY A 131 72.97 34.10 -5.11
C GLY A 131 72.97 32.57 -5.28
N ALA A 132 71.82 31.95 -5.56
CA ALA A 132 71.72 30.53 -5.85
C ALA A 132 72.22 30.21 -7.28
N SER A 133 72.83 29.03 -7.43
CA SER A 133 73.14 28.42 -8.73
C SER A 133 71.83 28.11 -9.50
N PRO A 134 71.85 28.04 -10.83
CA PRO A 134 70.73 27.52 -11.64
C PRO A 134 70.65 25.99 -11.52
N SER A 135 70.54 25.48 -10.28
CA SER A 135 70.42 24.06 -9.98
C SER A 135 69.06 23.54 -10.45
N ARG A 136 69.05 22.36 -11.06
CA ARG A 136 67.86 21.73 -11.64
C ARG A 136 67.21 20.79 -10.64
N ALA A 137 65.89 20.86 -10.56
CA ALA A 137 65.09 19.94 -9.76
C ALA A 137 65.17 18.51 -10.32
N TYR A 138 65.40 17.55 -9.42
CA TYR A 138 65.17 16.13 -9.63
C TYR A 138 63.98 15.68 -8.78
N ILE A 139 62.99 15.03 -9.41
CA ILE A 139 61.84 14.40 -8.74
C ILE A 139 61.99 12.89 -8.85
N ASP A 140 62.04 12.20 -7.71
CA ASP A 140 62.12 10.74 -7.66
C ASP A 140 60.77 10.12 -8.06
N SER A 141 60.80 9.09 -8.91
CA SER A 141 59.59 8.36 -9.33
C SER A 141 58.80 7.72 -8.17
N THR A 142 59.43 7.51 -7.01
CA THR A 142 58.86 6.95 -5.78
C THR A 142 58.43 8.03 -4.78
N ILE A 143 58.97 9.25 -4.89
CA ILE A 143 58.65 10.41 -4.05
C ILE A 143 58.23 11.56 -4.96
N LYS A 144 56.97 11.52 -5.40
CA LYS A 144 56.43 12.41 -6.44
C LYS A 144 56.13 13.82 -5.97
N ASN A 145 56.19 14.08 -4.66
CA ASN A 145 55.91 15.38 -4.06
C ASN A 145 57.18 16.18 -3.72
N ARG A 146 58.38 15.68 -4.06
CA ARG A 146 59.67 16.30 -3.70
C ARG A 146 60.45 16.76 -4.92
N ALA A 147 60.85 18.03 -4.93
CA ALA A 147 61.87 18.56 -5.83
C ALA A 147 63.21 18.71 -5.09
N HIS A 148 64.24 17.97 -5.54
CA HIS A 148 65.59 18.04 -4.98
C HIS A 148 66.52 18.85 -5.89
N TYR A 149 67.10 19.92 -5.36
CA TYR A 149 68.11 20.76 -6.02
C TYR A 149 69.48 20.52 -5.38
N GLN A 150 70.40 19.94 -6.15
CA GLN A 150 71.76 19.69 -5.69
C GLN A 150 72.64 20.92 -5.91
N ASP A 151 73.47 21.28 -4.93
CA ASP A 151 74.38 22.43 -5.02
C ASP A 151 73.67 23.75 -5.44
N ALA A 152 72.46 23.95 -4.90
CA ALA A 152 71.69 25.18 -5.04
C ALA A 152 72.48 26.40 -4.52
N TRP A 153 73.29 26.19 -3.48
CA TRP A 153 74.43 27.03 -3.13
C TRP A 153 75.67 26.16 -2.93
N ASN A 154 76.83 26.77 -2.71
CA ASN A 154 78.08 26.05 -2.46
C ASN A 154 77.90 25.01 -1.33
N ASP A 155 78.22 23.74 -1.59
CA ASP A 155 78.03 22.61 -0.67
C ASP A 155 76.66 22.58 0.03
N THR A 156 75.60 23.06 -0.64
CA THR A 156 74.25 23.17 -0.06
C THR A 156 73.19 22.66 -1.04
N ASP A 157 72.41 21.68 -0.59
CA ASP A 157 71.25 21.20 -1.33
C ASP A 157 69.96 21.87 -0.81
N VAL A 158 68.93 21.91 -1.64
CA VAL A 158 67.58 22.37 -1.25
C VAL A 158 66.57 21.31 -1.63
N LEU A 159 65.68 20.98 -0.71
CA LEU A 159 64.49 20.15 -0.96
C LEU A 159 63.25 21.04 -0.84
N LEU A 160 62.36 20.95 -1.83
CA LEU A 160 61.01 21.51 -1.76
C LEU A 160 60.01 20.35 -1.79
N ASP A 161 59.38 20.10 -0.65
CA ASP A 161 58.37 19.07 -0.44
C ASP A 161 56.97 19.70 -0.48
N LEU A 162 56.15 19.30 -1.44
CA LEU A 162 54.74 19.62 -1.43
C LEU A 162 54.04 18.79 -0.35
N THR A 163 53.36 19.47 0.56
CA THR A 163 52.55 18.88 1.64
C THR A 163 51.07 19.22 1.42
N GLU A 164 50.18 18.60 2.19
CA GLU A 164 48.73 18.85 2.13
C GLU A 164 48.36 20.29 2.50
N SER A 165 49.27 21.01 3.16
CA SER A 165 49.04 22.34 3.71
C SER A 165 50.09 23.38 3.32
N GLY A 166 51.02 23.09 2.41
CA GLY A 166 52.02 24.08 2.00
C GLY A 166 53.24 23.47 1.34
N VAL A 167 54.33 24.23 1.32
CA VAL A 167 55.63 23.79 0.80
C VAL A 167 56.63 23.79 1.93
N LYS A 168 57.13 22.60 2.28
CA LYS A 168 58.24 22.43 3.19
C LYS A 168 59.54 22.63 2.43
N GLU A 169 60.36 23.55 2.93
CA GLU A 169 61.70 23.80 2.42
C GLU A 169 62.71 23.21 3.40
N THR A 170 63.68 22.45 2.89
CA THR A 170 64.82 21.96 3.67
C THR A 170 66.11 22.37 2.98
N ILE A 171 66.88 23.27 3.59
CA ILE A 171 68.20 23.69 3.13
C ILE A 171 69.24 22.84 3.87
N ILE A 172 69.97 22.00 3.13
CA ILE A 172 70.91 21.02 3.69
C ILE A 172 72.33 21.51 3.46
N LEU A 173 72.96 22.02 4.52
CA LEU A 173 74.37 22.38 4.51
C LEU A 173 75.16 21.08 4.64
N LYS A 174 75.91 20.69 3.60
CA LYS A 174 76.63 19.40 3.58
C LYS A 174 77.95 19.45 4.33
N THR A 175 78.59 20.62 4.36
CA THR A 175 79.92 20.84 4.97
C THR A 175 80.02 22.24 5.57
N ASP A 176 81.13 22.50 6.25
CA ASP A 176 81.49 23.83 6.78
C ASP A 176 81.80 24.88 5.71
N LYS A 177 81.83 24.50 4.42
CA LYS A 177 81.96 25.42 3.29
C LYS A 177 80.63 25.97 2.80
N ALA A 178 79.51 25.45 3.32
CA ALA A 178 78.19 25.96 2.98
C ALA A 178 77.97 27.38 3.52
N PRO A 179 77.26 28.26 2.80
CA PRO A 179 76.84 29.54 3.36
C PRO A 179 75.92 29.33 4.56
N THR A 180 76.00 30.25 5.53
CA THR A 180 75.16 30.26 6.73
C THR A 180 74.10 31.37 6.69
N LYS A 181 74.07 32.13 5.59
CA LYS A 181 73.10 33.18 5.33
C LYS A 181 72.44 32.96 3.98
N PHE A 182 71.11 32.94 3.97
CA PHE A 182 70.30 32.74 2.77
C PHE A 182 69.31 33.89 2.65
N ARG A 183 69.22 34.51 1.48
CA ARG A 183 68.32 35.64 1.24
C ARG A 183 67.38 35.32 0.10
N PHE A 184 66.10 35.59 0.27
CA PHE A 184 65.08 35.43 -0.75
C PHE A 184 64.40 36.77 -1.01
N ASN A 185 64.23 37.13 -2.28
CA ASN A 185 63.30 38.18 -2.68
C ASN A 185 61.87 37.64 -2.56
N VAL A 186 61.00 38.40 -1.92
CA VAL A 186 59.61 38.03 -1.66
C VAL A 186 58.71 38.89 -2.54
N GLU A 187 58.07 38.27 -3.54
CA GLU A 187 56.94 38.91 -4.25
C GLU A 187 55.64 38.51 -3.55
N GLY A 188 54.79 39.50 -3.23
CA GLY A 188 53.59 39.33 -2.40
C GLY A 188 53.64 40.19 -1.12
N SER A 189 52.52 40.28 -0.40
CA SER A 189 52.39 41.15 0.78
C SER A 189 52.79 40.42 2.07
N LEU A 190 54.07 40.41 2.45
CA LEU A 190 54.51 39.81 3.72
C LEU A 190 54.40 40.81 4.90
N GLY A 191 53.60 40.46 5.91
CA GLY A 191 53.46 41.19 7.17
C GLY A 191 54.65 40.97 8.12
N ASP A 192 54.76 41.82 9.14
CA ASP A 192 55.85 41.75 10.13
C ASP A 192 55.75 40.50 11.04
N ASP A 193 54.59 39.85 11.07
CA ASP A 193 54.33 38.57 11.74
C ASP A 193 54.57 37.36 10.83
N LEU A 194 55.21 37.57 9.67
CA LEU A 194 55.50 36.57 8.64
C LEU A 194 54.24 35.97 7.96
N THR A 195 53.13 36.71 7.96
CA THR A 195 51.87 36.24 7.35
C THR A 195 51.46 37.02 6.10
N THR A 196 50.70 36.37 5.22
CA THR A 196 49.95 37.02 4.14
C THR A 196 48.64 36.27 3.90
N GLY A 197 47.50 36.89 4.18
CA GLY A 197 46.21 36.19 4.20
C GLY A 197 46.26 34.92 5.08
N SER A 198 45.93 33.77 4.47
CA SER A 198 46.03 32.46 5.13
C SER A 198 47.44 31.85 5.12
N LEU A 199 48.40 32.42 4.40
CA LEU A 199 49.77 31.91 4.34
C LEU A 199 50.60 32.41 5.52
N LYS A 200 51.52 31.58 5.99
CA LYS A 200 52.52 31.92 7.01
C LYS A 200 53.86 31.29 6.64
N LEU A 201 54.91 32.09 6.63
CA LEU A 201 56.27 31.58 6.67
C LEU A 201 56.57 31.23 8.13
N GLN A 202 56.77 29.95 8.42
CA GLN A 202 57.00 29.48 9.79
C GLN A 202 58.34 29.99 10.34
N PRO A 203 58.45 30.16 11.67
CA PRO A 203 59.74 30.34 12.33
C PRO A 203 60.74 29.29 11.87
N ALA A 204 61.86 29.74 11.31
CA ALA A 204 62.90 28.83 10.82
C ALA A 204 63.69 28.25 12.01
N TRP A 205 64.06 26.99 11.88
CA TRP A 205 64.92 26.29 12.83
C TRP A 205 65.96 25.48 12.07
N LEU A 206 67.01 25.05 12.78
CA LEU A 206 68.03 24.14 12.27
C LEU A 206 68.20 22.92 13.17
N GLN A 207 68.67 21.82 12.58
CA GLN A 207 69.06 20.60 13.28
C GLN A 207 70.34 20.02 12.67
N ASP A 208 71.26 19.58 13.53
CA ASP A 208 72.49 18.90 13.10
C ASP A 208 72.34 17.37 13.04
N ASP A 209 73.33 16.67 12.48
CA ASP A 209 73.30 15.21 12.29
C ASP A 209 73.22 14.41 13.62
N SER A 210 73.49 15.06 14.77
CA SER A 210 73.33 14.46 16.10
C SER A 210 71.95 14.72 16.74
N GLY A 211 71.09 15.48 16.06
CA GLY A 211 69.76 15.87 16.55
C GLY A 211 69.74 17.16 17.37
N LYS A 212 70.81 17.95 17.37
CA LYS A 212 70.86 19.21 18.12
C LYS A 212 70.10 20.31 17.38
N HIS A 213 69.03 20.82 17.99
CA HIS A 213 68.19 21.89 17.44
C HIS A 213 68.61 23.30 17.88
N ARG A 214 68.42 24.29 17.00
CA ARG A 214 68.48 25.74 17.32
C ARG A 214 67.48 26.51 16.46
N ASP A 215 67.06 27.69 16.92
CA ASP A 215 66.29 28.62 16.09
C ASP A 215 67.20 29.28 15.03
N VAL A 216 66.62 29.63 13.89
CA VAL A 216 67.28 30.37 12.81
C VAL A 216 66.68 31.76 12.74
N GLU A 217 67.53 32.77 12.77
CA GLU A 217 67.08 34.16 12.75
C GLU A 217 66.49 34.51 11.37
N GLN A 218 65.27 35.04 11.36
CA GLN A 218 64.53 35.46 10.18
C GLN A 218 64.33 36.98 10.20
N ASN A 219 65.02 37.70 9.30
CA ASN A 219 64.95 39.16 9.22
C ASN A 219 64.26 39.61 7.95
N ILE A 220 63.14 40.34 8.10
CA ILE A 220 62.46 41.02 6.99
C ILE A 220 63.21 42.33 6.67
N ILE A 221 63.65 42.48 5.43
CA ILE A 221 64.40 43.64 4.96
C ILE A 221 63.59 44.30 3.84
N ARG A 222 63.26 45.59 4.02
CA ARG A 222 62.49 46.38 3.04
C ARG A 222 63.41 47.45 2.44
N GLU A 223 63.84 47.27 1.20
CA GLU A 223 64.79 48.14 0.50
C GLU A 223 64.29 48.46 -0.92
N GLU A 224 64.32 49.74 -1.32
CA GLU A 224 63.99 50.19 -2.68
C GLU A 224 62.64 49.71 -3.25
N GLY A 225 61.67 49.42 -2.38
CA GLY A 225 60.35 48.90 -2.76
C GLY A 225 60.26 47.37 -2.90
N ASN A 226 61.37 46.65 -2.70
CA ASN A 226 61.41 45.19 -2.61
C ASN A 226 61.37 44.73 -1.15
N VAL A 227 60.85 43.52 -0.94
CA VAL A 227 60.84 42.85 0.37
C VAL A 227 61.75 41.63 0.27
N TYR A 228 62.66 41.48 1.21
CA TYR A 228 63.52 40.30 1.33
C TYR A 228 63.32 39.63 2.68
N ILE A 229 63.49 38.31 2.72
CA ILE A 229 63.67 37.55 3.94
C ILE A 229 65.10 37.00 3.98
N GLU A 230 65.86 37.33 5.03
CA GLU A 230 67.20 36.79 5.27
C GLU A 230 67.16 35.79 6.44
N LEU A 231 67.60 34.56 6.18
CA LEU A 231 67.84 33.53 7.17
C LEU A 231 69.30 33.60 7.61
N SER A 232 69.56 33.64 8.92
CA SER A 232 70.90 33.59 9.50
C SER A 232 71.03 32.42 10.47
N ALA A 233 71.77 31.39 10.08
CA ALA A 233 71.95 30.15 10.83
C ALA A 233 73.25 30.15 11.65
N ASP A 234 73.14 29.96 12.97
CA ASP A 234 74.30 29.73 13.84
C ASP A 234 74.70 28.25 13.84
N VAL A 235 75.66 27.91 12.96
CA VAL A 235 76.21 26.55 12.82
C VAL A 235 77.38 26.25 13.75
N SER A 236 77.71 27.14 14.69
CA SER A 236 78.90 26.99 15.54
C SER A 236 78.84 25.72 16.40
N GLY A 237 79.82 24.83 16.20
CA GLY A 237 79.92 23.57 16.94
C GLY A 237 78.81 22.56 16.63
N LEU A 238 78.18 22.64 15.45
CA LEU A 238 77.23 21.64 14.95
C LEU A 238 77.94 20.60 14.07
N ILE A 239 77.32 19.42 13.93
CA ILE A 239 77.80 18.33 13.08
C ILE A 239 77.05 18.34 11.75
N TYR A 240 77.77 18.42 10.64
CA TYR A 240 77.18 18.36 9.30
C TYR A 240 76.78 16.93 8.90
N PRO A 241 75.71 16.74 8.11
CA PRO A 241 74.87 17.79 7.51
C PRO A 241 74.01 18.54 8.53
N VAL A 242 73.80 19.84 8.29
CA VAL A 242 72.88 20.67 9.08
C VAL A 242 71.69 21.02 8.19
N GLU A 243 70.48 20.72 8.66
CA GLU A 243 69.23 21.03 7.95
C GLU A 243 68.63 22.31 8.52
N ILE A 244 68.20 23.22 7.65
CA ILE A 244 67.42 24.43 8.00
C ILE A 244 66.04 24.31 7.37
N ASP A 245 64.98 24.59 8.13
CA ASP A 245 63.59 24.39 7.71
C ASP A 245 62.79 25.72 7.74
N PRO A 246 62.77 26.49 6.63
CA PRO A 246 61.93 27.70 6.48
C PRO A 246 60.62 27.39 5.73
N THR A 247 59.75 26.56 6.32
CA THR A 247 58.50 26.11 5.68
C THR A 247 57.45 27.21 5.49
N VAL A 248 56.78 27.21 4.33
CA VAL A 248 55.57 28.02 4.08
C VAL A 248 54.33 27.15 4.23
N VAL A 249 53.45 27.50 5.16
CA VAL A 249 52.18 26.81 5.40
C VAL A 249 50.98 27.68 5.04
N VAL A 250 49.92 27.01 4.64
CA VAL A 250 48.55 27.50 4.49
C VAL A 250 47.84 27.12 5.76
N ARG A 251 47.50 28.13 6.56
CA ARG A 251 46.78 27.92 7.81
C ARG A 251 45.28 27.75 7.53
N PRO A 252 44.57 26.96 8.36
CA PRO A 252 43.12 27.03 8.43
C PRO A 252 42.70 28.49 8.70
N SER A 253 41.58 28.93 8.12
CA SER A 253 41.01 30.22 8.49
C SER A 253 40.37 30.14 9.88
N SER A 254 40.12 31.28 10.52
CA SER A 254 39.52 31.35 11.85
C SER A 254 38.12 30.71 11.97
N THR A 255 37.52 30.28 10.87
CA THR A 255 36.20 29.64 10.78
C THR A 255 36.24 28.13 10.53
N ASP A 256 37.42 27.55 10.26
CA ASP A 256 37.57 26.19 9.73
C ASP A 256 37.71 25.11 10.82
N GLY A 257 38.17 25.53 12.00
CA GLY A 257 38.46 24.69 13.16
C GLY A 257 39.39 25.48 14.09
N GLN A 258 39.33 25.22 15.40
CA GLN A 258 40.26 25.83 16.36
C GLN A 258 40.70 24.81 17.41
N ASP A 259 42.00 24.76 17.71
CA ASP A 259 42.55 24.04 18.84
C ASP A 259 43.77 24.73 19.46
N THR A 260 43.84 24.72 20.78
CA THR A 260 44.97 25.28 21.52
C THR A 260 44.99 24.74 22.95
N TYR A 261 45.97 25.15 23.74
CA TYR A 261 45.97 24.90 25.17
C TYR A 261 46.41 26.13 25.96
N VAL A 262 46.16 26.07 27.27
CA VAL A 262 46.61 27.09 28.23
C VAL A 262 47.45 26.45 29.30
N ASP A 263 48.43 27.19 29.82
CA ASP A 263 49.32 26.75 30.89
C ASP A 263 49.31 27.79 32.03
N SER A 264 48.93 27.36 33.22
CA SER A 264 48.93 28.23 34.41
C SER A 264 50.32 28.73 34.85
N ASN A 265 51.39 28.01 34.49
CA ASN A 265 52.76 28.46 34.76
C ASN A 265 53.18 29.62 33.86
N TYR A 266 52.53 29.79 32.70
CA TYR A 266 52.81 30.83 31.73
C TYR A 266 51.51 31.60 31.39
N PRO A 267 50.99 32.37 32.36
CA PRO A 267 49.59 32.77 32.34
C PRO A 267 49.21 33.72 31.19
N THR A 268 50.20 34.43 30.64
CA THR A 268 50.06 35.37 29.52
C THR A 268 50.52 34.81 28.19
N THR A 269 51.08 33.59 28.16
CA THR A 269 51.58 32.99 26.92
C THR A 269 50.44 32.42 26.10
N ASN A 270 50.47 32.70 24.81
CA ASN A 270 49.57 32.15 23.82
C ASN A 270 50.24 30.95 23.13
N TYR A 271 49.49 29.88 22.90
CA TYR A 271 49.99 28.64 22.30
C TYR A 271 49.30 28.31 20.98
N SER A 272 48.82 29.31 20.23
CA SER A 272 48.11 29.09 18.96
C SER A 272 48.97 28.42 17.89
N ASP A 273 50.29 28.65 17.90
CA ASP A 273 51.22 28.06 16.93
C ASP A 273 51.85 26.75 17.41
N SER A 274 51.37 26.18 18.52
CA SER A 274 51.97 24.98 19.10
C SER A 274 51.54 23.74 18.33
N LYS A 275 52.49 22.90 17.91
CA LYS A 275 52.22 21.61 17.24
C LYS A 275 51.52 20.58 18.16
N ILE A 276 51.50 20.84 19.47
CA ILE A 276 50.82 20.00 20.45
C ILE A 276 49.87 20.82 21.34
N MET A 277 48.81 20.18 21.81
CA MET A 277 47.96 20.67 22.89
C MET A 277 48.12 19.77 24.12
N SER A 278 48.28 20.40 25.28
CA SER A 278 48.65 19.68 26.50
C SER A 278 47.52 19.72 27.54
N THR A 279 47.36 18.62 28.25
CA THR A 279 46.49 18.50 29.43
C THR A 279 47.31 18.04 30.62
N GLN A 280 47.13 18.69 31.78
CA GLN A 280 47.85 18.37 33.01
C GLN A 280 47.06 18.88 34.22
N VAL A 281 47.09 18.13 35.32
CA VAL A 281 46.72 18.67 36.63
C VAL A 281 47.98 18.89 37.45
N GLY A 282 48.22 20.14 37.81
CA GLY A 282 49.34 20.56 38.62
C GLY A 282 49.23 20.07 40.06
N SER A 283 50.37 20.00 40.74
CA SER A 283 50.42 19.75 42.18
C SER A 283 51.28 20.81 42.85
N LYS A 284 50.94 21.14 44.10
CA LYS A 284 51.70 22.09 44.92
C LYS A 284 53.14 21.63 45.19
N GLU A 285 53.45 20.35 44.96
CA GLU A 285 54.73 19.72 45.29
C GLU A 285 55.66 19.52 44.08
N ASN A 286 55.15 19.52 42.84
CA ASN A 286 55.93 19.14 41.64
C ASN A 286 56.21 20.27 40.62
N SER A 287 55.93 21.54 40.94
CA SER A 287 56.19 22.69 40.03
C SER A 287 55.53 22.64 38.64
N GLY A 288 54.73 21.62 38.32
CA GLY A 288 53.90 21.55 37.12
C GLY A 288 52.59 22.30 37.34
N GLY A 289 52.28 23.27 36.49
CA GLY A 289 51.02 23.99 36.48
C GLY A 289 49.89 23.14 35.90
N ASP A 290 48.66 23.62 36.06
CA ASP A 290 47.49 23.11 35.34
C ASP A 290 47.58 23.48 33.85
N LYS A 291 47.24 22.52 32.98
CA LYS A 291 47.10 22.71 31.55
C LYS A 291 45.76 22.19 31.03
N HIS A 292 45.13 22.94 30.15
CA HIS A 292 43.83 22.59 29.57
C HIS A 292 43.85 22.79 28.06
N ALA A 293 43.34 21.80 27.31
CA ALA A 293 43.15 21.90 25.88
C ALA A 293 41.75 22.43 25.55
N PHE A 294 41.64 23.20 24.49
CA PHE A 294 40.39 23.70 23.91
C PHE A 294 40.34 23.27 22.47
N ILE A 295 39.22 22.66 22.05
CA ILE A 295 39.03 22.15 20.69
C ILE A 295 37.64 22.53 20.21
N LYS A 296 37.54 23.06 18.98
CA LYS A 296 36.31 23.44 18.29
C LYS A 296 36.39 22.93 16.85
N PHE A 297 35.55 21.95 16.53
CA PHE A 297 35.36 21.47 15.17
C PHE A 297 34.28 22.29 14.45
N ALA A 298 34.44 22.54 13.16
CA ALA A 298 33.34 23.01 12.31
C ALA A 298 32.27 21.91 12.22
N LEU A 299 31.00 22.24 12.50
CA LEU A 299 29.93 21.26 12.31
C LEU A 299 29.60 21.17 10.81
N PRO A 300 29.53 19.95 10.25
CA PRO A 300 29.15 19.76 8.86
C PRO A 300 27.68 20.14 8.68
N SER A 301 27.29 20.41 7.43
CA SER A 301 25.89 20.68 7.09
C SER A 301 25.06 19.40 7.20
N LEU A 302 24.61 19.09 8.42
CA LEU A 302 23.81 17.91 8.71
C LEU A 302 22.36 18.10 8.22
N PRO A 303 21.69 17.03 7.75
CA PRO A 303 20.28 17.10 7.38
C PRO A 303 19.38 17.51 8.55
N SER A 304 18.24 18.16 8.26
CA SER A 304 17.19 18.36 9.25
C SER A 304 16.56 17.03 9.66
N ASN A 305 16.14 16.90 10.92
CA ASN A 305 15.43 15.72 11.46
C ASN A 305 16.28 14.44 11.50
N ILE A 306 17.46 14.53 12.12
CA ILE A 306 18.35 13.39 12.36
C ILE A 306 18.42 13.02 13.84
N GLU A 307 18.69 11.76 14.11
CA GLU A 307 19.05 11.27 15.44
C GLU A 307 20.54 10.97 15.49
N ILE A 308 21.26 11.60 16.43
CA ILE A 308 22.68 11.32 16.66
C ILE A 308 22.80 10.02 17.45
N LEU A 309 23.30 8.97 16.82
CA LEU A 309 23.52 7.66 17.40
C LEU A 309 24.77 7.66 18.29
N SER A 310 25.86 8.22 17.77
CA SER A 310 27.17 8.33 18.45
C SER A 310 27.93 9.53 17.91
N ALA A 311 28.74 10.19 18.74
CA ALA A 311 29.72 11.15 18.27
C ALA A 311 31.01 11.12 19.10
N LYS A 312 32.15 11.17 18.41
CA LYS A 312 33.46 11.00 19.03
C LYS A 312 34.46 12.04 18.53
N ALA A 313 35.19 12.66 19.45
CA ALA A 313 36.40 13.40 19.13
C ALA A 313 37.61 12.46 19.28
N SER A 314 38.31 12.20 18.18
CA SER A 314 39.48 11.33 18.13
C SER A 314 40.74 12.20 18.12
N LEU A 315 41.52 12.14 19.20
CA LEU A 315 42.75 12.93 19.38
C LEU A 315 43.96 12.01 19.39
N PHE A 316 44.98 12.29 18.57
CA PHE A 316 46.19 11.48 18.54
C PHE A 316 47.08 11.77 19.74
N SER A 317 47.34 10.76 20.56
CA SER A 317 48.20 10.88 21.74
C SER A 317 49.66 10.81 21.32
N PHE A 318 50.28 11.97 21.11
CA PHE A 318 51.71 12.08 20.76
C PHE A 318 52.59 11.59 21.91
N GLN A 319 52.41 12.17 23.09
CA GLN A 319 53.22 11.87 24.25
C GLN A 319 52.42 11.96 25.55
N ALA A 320 52.68 11.03 26.46
CA ALA A 320 52.20 11.08 27.84
C ALA A 320 53.38 10.80 28.78
N SER A 321 53.29 11.35 30.00
CA SER A 321 54.36 11.21 31.01
C SER A 321 54.62 9.77 31.45
N ASP A 322 53.61 8.90 31.40
CA ASP A 322 53.67 7.47 31.67
C ASP A 322 52.43 6.77 31.09
N SER A 323 52.34 5.44 31.23
CA SER A 323 51.21 4.65 30.73
C SER A 323 50.08 4.40 31.74
N SER A 324 50.11 5.09 32.88
CA SER A 324 49.13 4.88 33.95
C SER A 324 47.75 5.45 33.62
N LYS A 325 46.76 5.13 34.46
CA LYS A 325 45.37 5.62 34.35
C LYS A 325 45.33 7.15 34.12
N ARG A 326 44.42 7.59 33.25
CA ARG A 326 44.08 9.01 33.02
C ARG A 326 42.57 9.23 33.11
N ALA A 327 42.15 10.26 33.83
CA ALA A 327 40.76 10.69 33.90
C ALA A 327 40.63 12.11 33.32
N PHE A 328 39.74 12.27 32.35
CA PHE A 328 39.46 13.54 31.69
C PHE A 328 38.03 13.99 31.99
N GLU A 329 37.83 15.30 31.92
CA GLU A 329 36.52 15.93 31.92
C GLU A 329 36.38 16.84 30.71
N ILE A 330 35.29 16.65 29.97
CA ILE A 330 34.92 17.40 28.77
C ILE A 330 33.86 18.42 29.16
N LEU A 331 34.21 19.70 29.10
CA LEU A 331 33.34 20.81 29.48
C LEU A 331 32.92 21.58 28.22
N ALA A 332 31.62 21.80 28.04
CA ALA A 332 31.13 22.59 26.92
C ALA A 332 31.62 24.05 27.03
N VAL A 333 32.16 24.60 25.95
CA VAL A 333 32.52 26.02 25.88
C VAL A 333 31.27 26.82 25.53
N THR A 334 31.06 27.94 26.21
CA THR A 334 29.82 28.74 26.17
C THR A 334 30.00 30.10 25.52
N SER A 335 31.24 30.59 25.39
CA SER A 335 31.59 31.81 24.65
C SER A 335 32.42 31.46 23.42
N ASP A 336 32.27 32.24 22.34
CA ASP A 336 33.14 32.10 21.17
C ASP A 336 34.61 32.46 21.50
N TRP A 337 35.55 32.00 20.69
CA TRP A 337 36.98 32.22 20.91
C TRP A 337 37.80 32.15 19.61
N TYR A 338 39.05 32.60 19.68
CA TYR A 338 40.05 32.50 18.62
C TYR A 338 41.39 32.12 19.24
N GLU A 339 42.11 31.16 18.66
CA GLU A 339 43.35 30.63 19.20
C GLU A 339 44.34 31.73 19.58
N SER A 340 44.55 32.73 18.71
CA SER A 340 45.49 33.85 18.91
C SER A 340 45.18 34.76 20.09
N SER A 341 44.00 34.63 20.70
CA SER A 341 43.55 35.43 21.84
C SER A 341 43.52 34.66 23.17
N VAL A 342 43.57 33.32 23.12
CA VAL A 342 43.43 32.46 24.29
C VAL A 342 44.75 32.41 25.06
N THR A 343 44.67 32.73 26.34
CA THR A 343 45.76 32.58 27.32
C THR A 343 45.16 32.09 28.63
N TRP A 344 45.96 31.67 29.61
CA TRP A 344 45.41 31.23 30.89
C TRP A 344 44.55 32.32 31.57
N GLU A 345 44.96 33.59 31.49
CA GLU A 345 44.20 34.72 32.05
C GLU A 345 42.93 35.07 31.25
N LYS A 346 42.89 34.71 29.96
CA LYS A 346 41.80 35.03 29.02
C LYS A 346 41.21 33.77 28.38
N GLN A 347 40.84 32.79 29.20
CA GLN A 347 40.19 31.56 28.73
C GLN A 347 38.70 31.82 28.39
N PRO A 348 38.14 31.12 27.38
CA PRO A 348 36.70 31.17 27.12
C PRO A 348 35.91 30.54 28.27
N THR A 349 34.67 30.98 28.46
CA THR A 349 33.81 30.49 29.55
C THR A 349 33.31 29.08 29.24
N THR A 350 33.31 28.20 30.24
CA THR A 350 32.81 26.82 30.10
C THR A 350 31.67 26.55 31.06
N GLU A 351 30.91 25.48 30.80
CA GLU A 351 30.04 24.92 31.83
C GLU A 351 30.85 24.48 33.06
N VAL A 352 30.17 24.39 34.21
CA VAL A 352 30.78 24.02 35.49
C VAL A 352 30.89 22.51 35.71
N THR A 353 30.14 21.72 34.94
CA THR A 353 30.09 20.25 35.04
C THR A 353 30.23 19.66 33.66
N GLY A 354 31.18 18.74 33.49
CA GLY A 354 31.47 18.10 32.22
C GLY A 354 31.18 16.61 32.20
N ILE A 355 31.43 16.01 31.03
CA ILE A 355 31.37 14.56 30.82
C ILE A 355 32.71 13.99 31.27
N LYS A 356 32.69 13.09 32.27
CA LYS A 356 33.91 12.42 32.75
C LYS A 356 34.20 11.16 31.95
N GLN A 357 35.45 10.98 31.54
CA GLN A 357 35.91 9.81 30.80
C GLN A 357 37.24 9.29 31.36
N ILE A 358 37.33 7.97 31.56
CA ILE A 358 38.48 7.33 32.23
C ILE A 358 39.13 6.31 31.29
N PHE A 359 40.45 6.42 31.14
CA PHE A 359 41.31 5.44 30.47
C PHE A 359 42.16 4.72 31.52
N ASN A 360 41.98 3.41 31.70
CA ASN A 360 42.66 2.65 32.76
C ASN A 360 44.16 2.46 32.52
N THR A 361 44.56 2.39 31.25
CA THR A 361 45.93 2.49 30.76
C THR A 361 45.97 3.54 29.67
N TYR A 362 47.08 4.28 29.57
CA TYR A 362 47.24 5.32 28.58
C TYR A 362 48.45 4.98 27.69
N GLU A 363 48.26 5.03 26.38
CA GLU A 363 49.26 4.56 25.40
C GLU A 363 49.50 5.64 24.36
N ASN A 364 50.77 5.88 24.03
CA ASN A 364 51.21 6.87 23.04
C ASN A 364 51.17 6.28 21.62
N GLY A 365 51.21 7.16 20.62
CA GLY A 365 51.29 6.76 19.20
C GLY A 365 49.96 6.26 18.61
N MET A 366 48.83 6.64 19.21
CA MET A 366 47.51 6.21 18.75
C MET A 366 46.41 7.25 19.08
N PHE A 367 45.32 7.21 18.33
CA PHE A 367 44.11 7.99 18.60
C PHE A 367 43.41 7.54 19.89
N LYS A 368 42.89 8.52 20.64
CA LYS A 368 41.98 8.33 21.78
C LYS A 368 40.62 8.93 21.44
N ASP A 369 39.60 8.10 21.53
CA ASP A 369 38.21 8.50 21.28
C ASP A 369 37.58 9.06 22.55
N PHE A 370 37.21 10.33 22.52
CA PHE A 370 36.41 11.00 23.54
C PHE A 370 34.94 10.99 23.14
N ASP A 371 34.06 10.46 23.99
CA ASP A 371 32.61 10.43 23.72
C ASP A 371 32.01 11.82 23.98
N ILE A 372 31.59 12.46 22.90
CA ILE A 372 30.96 13.79 22.92
C ILE A 372 29.53 13.74 22.39
N THR A 373 28.91 12.55 22.34
CA THR A 373 27.56 12.33 21.81
C THR A 373 26.54 13.27 22.44
N ALA A 374 26.56 13.41 23.77
CA ALA A 374 25.63 14.28 24.49
C ALA A 374 25.82 15.77 24.14
N LEU A 375 27.07 16.20 23.90
CA LEU A 375 27.41 17.56 23.54
C LEU A 375 26.96 17.89 22.11
N VAL A 376 27.23 16.98 21.16
CA VAL A 376 26.84 17.12 19.75
C VAL A 376 25.32 17.14 19.59
N ARG A 377 24.58 16.31 20.34
CA ARG A 377 23.11 16.37 20.36
C ARG A 377 22.60 17.76 20.73
N ARG A 378 23.25 18.44 21.68
CA ARG A 378 22.87 19.80 22.08
C ARG A 378 23.16 20.82 20.99
N TRP A 379 24.27 20.68 20.28
CA TRP A 379 24.60 21.52 19.12
C TRP A 379 23.59 21.35 17.99
N VAL A 380 23.28 20.11 17.62
CA VAL A 380 22.36 19.80 16.50
C VAL A 380 20.91 20.20 16.83
N THR A 381 20.50 20.09 18.09
CA THR A 381 19.16 20.54 18.53
C THR A 381 19.06 22.06 18.74
N GLY A 382 20.16 22.79 18.61
CA GLY A 382 20.20 24.25 18.85
C GLY A 382 20.06 24.66 20.32
N SER A 383 20.11 23.71 21.26
CA SER A 383 20.08 24.01 22.70
C SER A 383 21.41 24.56 23.25
N LEU A 384 22.48 24.45 22.47
CA LEU A 384 23.79 25.03 22.74
C LEU A 384 24.47 25.44 21.43
N VAL A 385 25.09 26.62 21.37
CA VAL A 385 25.93 27.04 20.23
C VAL A 385 27.22 26.23 20.23
N ASN A 386 27.67 25.77 19.05
CA ASN A 386 28.95 25.07 18.94
C ASN A 386 30.13 26.04 19.06
N ASN A 387 30.64 26.19 20.29
CA ASN A 387 31.91 26.86 20.58
C ASN A 387 33.02 25.85 20.95
N GLY A 388 32.82 24.55 20.68
CA GLY A 388 33.75 23.50 21.05
C GLY A 388 33.68 23.06 22.52
N PHE A 389 34.74 22.41 22.99
CA PHE A 389 34.85 21.92 24.36
C PHE A 389 36.26 22.15 24.93
N LYS A 390 36.31 22.25 26.26
CA LYS A 390 37.54 22.21 27.05
C LYS A 390 37.77 20.77 27.51
N LEU A 391 38.95 20.26 27.27
CA LEU A 391 39.43 18.99 27.79
C LEU A 391 40.43 19.27 28.92
N ARG A 392 40.09 18.82 30.14
CA ARG A 392 41.00 18.87 31.28
C ARG A 392 41.18 17.51 31.92
N GLN A 393 42.34 17.26 32.50
CA GLN A 393 42.51 16.11 33.39
C GLN A 393 41.86 16.38 34.75
N THR A 394 41.49 15.33 35.47
CA THR A 394 40.87 15.40 36.80
C THR A 394 41.67 14.57 37.80
N LEU A 395 41.55 14.90 39.09
CA LEU A 395 42.28 14.19 40.16
C LEU A 395 41.72 12.79 40.48
N ASP A 396 40.65 12.35 39.82
CA ASP A 396 39.97 11.06 40.06
C ASP A 396 40.84 9.82 39.66
N ASP A 397 42.06 10.06 39.19
CA ASP A 397 43.08 9.09 38.81
C ASP A 397 44.38 9.18 39.65
N GLY A 398 44.49 10.14 40.58
CA GLY A 398 45.72 10.40 41.34
C GLY A 398 46.89 10.96 40.51
N SER A 399 46.61 11.58 39.36
CA SER A 399 47.59 11.99 38.32
C SER A 399 48.34 13.31 38.56
N THR A 400 48.45 13.80 39.78
CA THR A 400 49.16 15.06 40.06
C THR A 400 50.54 15.11 39.41
N GLY A 401 50.76 16.10 38.55
CA GLY A 401 52.01 16.31 37.80
C GLY A 401 52.15 15.50 36.50
N LYS A 402 51.15 14.71 36.10
CA LYS A 402 51.18 13.94 34.84
C LYS A 402 50.58 14.74 33.70
N TYR A 403 51.18 14.66 32.52
CA TYR A 403 50.71 15.34 31.32
C TYR A 403 50.39 14.36 30.20
N VAL A 404 49.54 14.83 29.28
CA VAL A 404 49.24 14.20 28.00
C VAL A 404 49.20 15.29 26.93
N ASP A 405 49.97 15.08 25.88
CA ASP A 405 50.08 15.94 24.72
C ASP A 405 49.44 15.25 23.50
N PHE A 406 48.56 16.00 22.83
CA PHE A 406 47.89 15.60 21.61
C PHE A 406 48.35 16.45 20.44
N ASN A 407 48.36 15.90 19.22
CA ASN A 407 48.63 16.71 18.02
C ASN A 407 47.51 17.72 17.76
N THR A 408 47.89 18.84 17.15
CA THR A 408 47.05 20.00 16.81
C THR A 408 46.92 20.15 15.30
N SER A 409 46.07 21.07 14.82
CA SER A 409 46.06 21.43 13.40
C SER A 409 47.37 22.04 12.90
N GLU A 410 48.23 22.53 13.79
CA GLU A 410 49.51 23.17 13.46
C GLU A 410 50.64 22.18 13.22
N ASP A 411 50.47 20.89 13.57
CA ASP A 411 51.42 19.86 13.17
C ASP A 411 51.21 19.44 11.70
N THR A 412 51.80 20.21 10.80
CA THR A 412 51.77 19.94 9.35
C THR A 412 52.69 18.80 8.92
N SER A 413 53.52 18.26 9.83
CA SER A 413 54.44 17.16 9.51
C SER A 413 53.78 15.78 9.60
N THR A 414 52.68 15.67 10.34
CA THR A 414 51.94 14.41 10.53
C THR A 414 50.44 14.58 10.31
N TYR A 415 50.04 15.21 9.20
CA TYR A 415 48.65 15.57 8.86
C TYR A 415 47.58 14.51 9.16
N SER A 416 47.90 13.24 8.96
CA SER A 416 47.02 12.09 9.27
C SER A 416 46.75 11.84 10.76
N GLN A 417 47.45 12.55 11.66
CA GLN A 417 47.38 12.44 13.11
C GLN A 417 46.65 13.64 13.76
N ASN A 418 46.19 14.61 12.96
CA ASN A 418 45.52 15.80 13.47
C ASN A 418 44.14 15.47 14.07
N PRO A 419 43.57 16.35 14.92
CA PRO A 419 42.27 16.11 15.54
C PRO A 419 41.19 15.79 14.50
N MET A 420 40.42 14.73 14.80
CA MET A 420 39.26 14.33 14.01
C MET A 420 38.03 14.28 14.92
N PHE A 421 36.88 14.47 14.30
CA PHE A 421 35.58 14.31 14.88
C PHE A 421 34.73 13.37 14.00
N SER A 422 33.99 12.44 14.58
CA SER A 422 33.06 11.58 13.85
C SER A 422 31.66 11.64 14.45
N ILE A 423 30.65 11.67 13.59
CA ILE A 423 29.22 11.60 13.95
C ILE A 423 28.61 10.42 13.23
N GLU A 424 28.02 9.51 13.97
CA GLU A 424 27.10 8.52 13.45
C GLU A 424 25.66 8.99 13.67
N TYR A 425 24.87 9.09 12.61
CA TYR A 425 23.49 9.56 12.68
C TYR A 425 22.56 8.75 11.78
N ASN A 426 21.29 8.67 12.18
CA ASN A 426 20.22 8.16 11.34
C ASN A 426 19.27 9.30 10.96
N ARG A 427 18.61 9.23 9.80
CA ARG A 427 17.50 10.14 9.51
C ARG A 427 16.23 9.58 10.12
N VAL A 428 15.45 10.45 10.75
CA VAL A 428 14.19 10.03 11.37
C VAL A 428 13.13 9.90 10.27
N PRO A 429 12.38 8.78 10.21
CA PRO A 429 11.27 8.61 9.26
C PRO A 429 10.24 9.73 9.42
N THR A 430 9.48 10.05 8.36
CA THR A 430 8.39 11.01 8.48
C THR A 430 7.30 10.48 9.42
N ALA A 431 6.58 11.38 10.09
CA ALA A 431 5.36 10.95 10.80
C ALA A 431 4.37 10.35 9.79
N PRO A 432 3.67 9.25 10.15
CA PRO A 432 2.51 8.80 9.38
C PRO A 432 1.40 9.85 9.46
N SER A 433 0.35 9.74 8.63
CA SER A 433 -0.85 10.59 8.78
C SER A 433 -2.05 9.74 9.12
N LEU A 434 -2.44 9.73 10.39
CA LEU A 434 -3.62 9.02 10.90
C LEU A 434 -4.88 9.56 10.23
N THR A 435 -5.63 8.66 9.60
CA THR A 435 -6.87 9.00 8.90
C THR A 435 -8.10 8.44 9.62
N VAL A 436 -7.94 7.36 10.39
CA VAL A 436 -9.03 6.73 11.17
C VAL A 436 -8.48 6.22 12.51
N PRO A 437 -9.03 6.62 13.67
CA PRO A 437 -10.08 7.63 13.83
C PRO A 437 -9.50 9.04 13.61
N ASN A 438 -10.33 9.98 13.18
CA ASN A 438 -9.93 11.38 13.11
C ASN A 438 -10.90 12.36 13.79
N GLY A 439 -11.99 11.88 14.39
CA GLY A 439 -12.83 12.66 15.29
C GLY A 439 -14.33 12.46 15.11
N GLY A 440 -15.05 12.34 16.24
CA GLY A 440 -16.51 12.24 16.28
C GLY A 440 -17.07 10.85 16.00
N GLU A 441 -16.23 9.87 15.68
CA GLU A 441 -16.65 8.49 15.50
C GLU A 441 -17.09 7.86 16.83
N THR A 442 -17.95 6.85 16.73
CA THR A 442 -18.43 6.07 17.88
C THR A 442 -18.19 4.59 17.63
N TRP A 443 -17.39 3.95 18.48
CA TRP A 443 -16.87 2.60 18.31
C TRP A 443 -17.33 1.68 19.44
N ASN A 444 -17.70 0.44 19.10
CA ASN A 444 -18.28 -0.53 20.04
C ASN A 444 -17.70 -1.95 19.94
N SER A 445 -16.88 -2.22 18.92
CA SER A 445 -16.41 -3.57 18.58
C SER A 445 -15.12 -3.50 17.74
N SER A 446 -14.91 -4.43 16.80
CA SER A 446 -13.75 -4.39 15.91
C SER A 446 -13.80 -3.20 14.96
N HIS A 447 -12.77 -2.35 15.03
CA HIS A 447 -12.58 -1.20 14.14
C HIS A 447 -11.17 -1.20 13.58
N THR A 448 -11.03 -0.72 12.35
CA THR A 448 -9.74 -0.58 11.68
C THR A 448 -9.19 0.83 11.88
N ILE A 449 -8.03 0.91 12.51
CA ILE A 449 -7.21 2.13 12.58
C ILE A 449 -6.45 2.24 11.27
N GLU A 450 -6.46 3.41 10.62
CA GLU A 450 -5.85 3.61 9.30
C GLU A 450 -4.97 4.86 9.29
N TRP A 451 -3.88 4.82 8.51
CA TRP A 451 -2.99 5.95 8.32
C TRP A 451 -2.35 5.94 6.92
N LEU A 452 -2.04 7.13 6.41
CA LEU A 452 -1.12 7.28 5.30
C LEU A 452 0.30 6.92 5.75
N PRO A 453 1.04 6.18 4.92
CA PRO A 453 2.36 5.68 5.28
C PRO A 453 3.39 6.78 5.48
N SER A 454 4.35 6.48 6.34
CA SER A 454 5.59 7.23 6.45
C SER A 454 6.52 6.97 5.26
N THR A 455 7.43 7.91 5.04
CA THR A 455 8.58 7.78 4.15
C THR A 455 9.85 7.90 4.96
N ASP A 456 10.89 7.20 4.54
CA ASP A 456 12.21 7.27 5.17
C ASP A 456 13.25 7.40 4.04
N LEU A 457 13.75 8.61 3.87
CA LEU A 457 14.63 9.01 2.77
C LEU A 457 16.09 8.79 3.16
N SER A 458 16.50 7.53 3.32
CA SER A 458 17.91 7.16 3.40
C SER A 458 18.11 5.65 3.36
N ASP A 459 18.57 5.15 2.20
CA ASP A 459 19.62 4.13 2.04
C ASP A 459 19.89 3.84 0.55
N PRO A 460 21.06 4.19 -0.03
CA PRO A 460 21.46 3.70 -1.32
C PRO A 460 21.51 2.18 -1.34
N ASN A 461 20.52 1.60 -2.03
CA ASN A 461 20.47 0.19 -2.32
C ASN A 461 21.50 -0.14 -3.40
N ILE A 462 22.21 -1.25 -3.23
CA ILE A 462 23.16 -1.76 -4.23
C ILE A 462 22.44 -2.82 -5.06
N PHE A 463 22.38 -2.60 -6.36
CA PHE A 463 21.96 -3.63 -7.31
C PHE A 463 23.19 -4.18 -8.03
N GLU A 464 23.51 -5.44 -7.74
CA GLU A 464 24.48 -6.24 -8.49
C GLU A 464 23.69 -7.14 -9.44
N LEU A 465 23.79 -6.89 -10.74
CA LEU A 465 23.02 -7.63 -11.74
C LEU A 465 23.43 -9.09 -11.75
N LEU A 466 24.75 -9.35 -11.73
CA LEU A 466 25.35 -10.67 -11.70
C LEU A 466 26.64 -10.66 -10.86
N PRO A 467 26.76 -11.51 -9.83
CA PRO A 467 27.97 -11.60 -9.03
C PRO A 467 29.13 -12.20 -9.83
N MET A 468 30.35 -11.73 -9.56
CA MET A 468 31.55 -12.16 -10.29
C MET A 468 31.92 -13.62 -9.97
N ASN A 469 31.58 -14.54 -10.88
CA ASN A 469 31.89 -15.98 -10.77
C ASN A 469 32.85 -16.51 -11.86
N ALA A 470 33.55 -15.60 -12.56
CA ALA A 470 34.58 -15.77 -13.60
C ALA A 470 34.48 -17.02 -14.51
N THR A 471 34.30 -16.81 -15.84
CA THR A 471 34.77 -17.83 -16.81
C THR A 471 35.23 -17.33 -18.20
N THR A 472 34.97 -16.10 -18.66
CA THR A 472 35.68 -15.52 -19.84
C THR A 472 35.72 -13.98 -19.86
N ALA A 473 36.66 -13.45 -20.64
CA ALA A 473 36.82 -12.04 -21.01
C ALA A 473 36.12 -11.72 -22.34
N TYR A 474 35.52 -10.53 -22.48
CA TYR A 474 35.32 -9.93 -23.80
C TYR A 474 36.56 -9.11 -24.19
N THR A 475 37.17 -9.43 -25.34
CA THR A 475 38.41 -8.81 -25.84
C THR A 475 38.18 -8.16 -27.20
N GLY A 476 38.49 -6.88 -27.34
CA GLY A 476 38.62 -6.21 -28.65
C GLY A 476 38.34 -4.70 -28.60
N ALA A 477 39.04 -3.95 -29.46
CA ALA A 477 38.91 -2.51 -29.60
C ALA A 477 37.53 -2.07 -30.17
N GLN A 478 36.50 -2.07 -29.33
CA GLN A 478 35.13 -1.63 -29.66
C GLN A 478 34.84 -0.26 -29.09
N SER A 479 33.89 0.48 -29.69
CA SER A 479 33.60 1.87 -29.30
C SER A 479 32.57 1.96 -28.19
N ARG A 480 31.62 1.00 -28.13
CA ARG A 480 30.57 0.92 -27.10
C ARG A 480 30.22 -0.54 -26.76
N ILE A 481 30.24 -0.87 -25.47
CA ILE A 481 29.78 -2.17 -24.95
C ILE A 481 29.00 -1.93 -23.67
N GLY A 482 27.84 -2.58 -23.51
CA GLY A 482 27.00 -2.36 -22.35
C GLY A 482 26.03 -3.49 -22.07
N GLN A 483 25.38 -3.38 -20.92
CA GLN A 483 24.40 -4.34 -20.43
C GLN A 483 23.09 -3.62 -20.13
N VAL A 484 22.01 -4.09 -20.75
CA VAL A 484 20.66 -3.64 -20.40
C VAL A 484 20.26 -4.21 -19.06
N PHE A 485 19.67 -3.37 -18.23
CA PHE A 485 19.08 -3.76 -16.96
C PHE A 485 17.72 -3.08 -16.78
N LYS A 486 16.88 -3.67 -15.95
CA LYS A 486 15.61 -3.09 -15.53
C LYS A 486 15.74 -2.52 -14.14
N MET A 487 15.28 -1.28 -13.96
CA MET A 487 15.34 -0.61 -12.66
C MET A 487 14.51 -1.41 -11.62
N PRO A 488 15.13 -1.91 -10.54
CA PRO A 488 14.50 -2.82 -9.58
C PRO A 488 13.45 -2.12 -8.70
N ASP A 489 13.69 -0.86 -8.35
CA ASP A 489 12.75 -0.04 -7.57
C ASP A 489 12.76 1.43 -7.98
N PHE A 490 11.86 2.24 -7.40
CA PHE A 490 11.88 3.68 -7.61
C PHE A 490 13.08 4.31 -6.88
N GLY A 491 13.84 5.18 -7.55
CA GLY A 491 14.98 5.83 -6.93
C GLY A 491 15.84 6.62 -7.90
N SER A 492 16.83 7.33 -7.36
CA SER A 492 17.85 8.00 -8.17
C SER A 492 19.10 7.17 -8.21
N ILE A 493 19.58 6.81 -9.40
CA ILE A 493 20.87 6.14 -9.55
C ILE A 493 21.96 7.15 -9.21
N THR A 494 22.86 6.78 -8.29
CA THR A 494 23.92 7.66 -7.76
C THR A 494 25.31 7.22 -8.19
N LYS A 495 25.50 5.93 -8.51
CA LYS A 495 26.79 5.36 -8.94
C LYS A 495 26.55 4.19 -9.90
N ILE A 496 27.44 4.02 -10.87
CA ILE A 496 27.43 2.90 -11.83
C ILE A 496 28.82 2.28 -11.92
N GLY A 497 28.94 1.02 -12.28
CA GLY A 497 30.24 0.38 -12.44
C GLY A 497 30.19 -1.03 -12.96
N MET A 498 31.37 -1.59 -13.22
CA MET A 498 31.55 -2.90 -13.82
C MET A 498 32.88 -3.52 -13.42
N TYR A 499 32.96 -4.85 -13.52
CA TYR A 499 34.19 -5.60 -13.28
C TYR A 499 35.05 -5.62 -14.55
N VAL A 500 36.29 -5.16 -14.43
CA VAL A 500 37.23 -4.98 -15.56
C VAL A 500 38.60 -5.56 -15.23
N TYR A 501 39.35 -5.92 -16.26
CA TYR A 501 40.72 -6.39 -16.15
C TYR A 501 41.58 -5.75 -17.24
N ASN A 502 42.66 -5.10 -16.83
CA ASN A 502 43.59 -4.40 -17.70
C ASN A 502 44.98 -5.07 -17.64
N THR A 503 45.43 -5.62 -18.77
CA THR A 503 46.76 -6.24 -18.92
C THR A 503 47.82 -5.28 -19.42
N ASP A 504 47.44 -4.08 -19.86
CA ASP A 504 48.37 -3.14 -20.45
C ASP A 504 49.28 -2.48 -19.41
N SER A 505 50.42 -2.01 -19.91
CA SER A 505 51.46 -1.35 -19.12
C SER A 505 51.14 0.12 -18.78
N TYR A 506 50.00 0.62 -19.26
CA TYR A 506 49.49 1.97 -19.03
C TYR A 506 48.03 1.91 -18.58
N GLU A 507 47.58 3.00 -17.96
CA GLU A 507 46.20 3.13 -17.48
C GLU A 507 45.24 3.36 -18.64
N GLU A 508 44.07 2.74 -18.57
CA GLU A 508 43.01 2.94 -19.56
C GLU A 508 42.04 4.02 -19.08
N LYS A 509 41.82 5.04 -19.91
CA LYS A 509 40.88 6.14 -19.64
C LYS A 509 39.66 5.97 -20.52
N LEU A 510 38.53 5.65 -19.91
CA LEU A 510 37.26 5.40 -20.59
C LEU A 510 36.15 6.25 -19.97
N LYS A 511 34.91 6.11 -20.48
CA LYS A 511 33.72 6.65 -19.82
C LYS A 511 32.75 5.53 -19.53
N PHE A 512 32.12 5.55 -18.35
CA PHE A 512 30.92 4.78 -18.08
C PHE A 512 29.70 5.67 -18.28
N GLU A 513 28.72 5.19 -19.04
CA GLU A 513 27.49 5.92 -19.35
C GLU A 513 26.28 5.15 -18.88
N LEU A 514 25.31 5.89 -18.32
CA LEU A 514 23.95 5.43 -18.07
C LEU A 514 23.08 5.91 -19.24
N VAL A 515 22.57 4.98 -20.03
CA VAL A 515 21.83 5.29 -21.27
C VAL A 515 20.41 4.73 -21.26
N GLY A 516 19.51 5.41 -21.96
CA GLY A 516 18.14 4.96 -22.16
C GLY A 516 18.05 3.85 -23.19
N ILE A 517 17.01 3.02 -23.07
CA ILE A 517 16.73 1.91 -23.98
C ILE A 517 15.46 2.20 -24.78
N ASP A 518 15.49 1.87 -26.07
CA ASP A 518 14.28 1.81 -26.89
C ASP A 518 13.50 0.53 -26.51
N PRO A 519 12.27 0.64 -25.99
CA PRO A 519 11.49 -0.52 -25.56
C PRO A 519 11.20 -1.54 -26.68
N ALA A 520 11.16 -1.10 -27.95
CA ALA A 520 10.84 -1.95 -29.08
C ALA A 520 12.03 -2.80 -29.53
N THR A 521 13.24 -2.22 -29.53
CA THR A 521 14.46 -2.90 -29.99
C THR A 521 15.29 -3.48 -28.86
N ARG A 522 15.02 -3.07 -27.61
CA ARG A 522 15.80 -3.41 -26.40
C ARG A 522 17.28 -3.01 -26.48
N LEU A 523 17.60 -2.01 -27.30
CA LEU A 523 18.96 -1.47 -27.51
C LEU A 523 19.03 0.00 -27.08
N PRO A 524 20.24 0.57 -26.89
CA PRO A 524 20.39 1.98 -26.54
C PRO A 524 19.73 2.92 -27.53
N ASN A 525 19.00 3.89 -27.00
CA ASN A 525 18.49 5.02 -27.76
C ASN A 525 19.50 6.20 -27.73
N THR A 526 19.07 7.38 -28.16
CA THR A 526 19.92 8.59 -28.19
C THR A 526 20.07 9.28 -26.83
N THR A 527 19.36 8.84 -25.80
CA THR A 527 19.34 9.47 -24.48
C THR A 527 20.49 8.96 -23.61
N VAL A 528 21.41 9.85 -23.26
CA VAL A 528 22.44 9.61 -22.24
C VAL A 528 22.04 10.37 -20.99
N TYR A 529 21.75 9.66 -19.91
CA TYR A 529 21.35 10.27 -18.64
C TYR A 529 22.55 10.79 -17.85
N SER A 530 23.68 10.07 -17.91
CA SER A 530 24.93 10.49 -17.29
C SER A 530 26.11 9.82 -17.99
N SER A 531 27.26 10.49 -18.05
CA SER A 531 28.50 10.02 -18.67
C SER A 531 29.66 10.43 -17.77
N VAL A 532 30.37 9.45 -17.22
CA VAL A 532 31.37 9.65 -16.16
C VAL A 532 32.72 9.11 -16.59
N PRO A 533 33.81 9.89 -16.54
CA PRO A 533 35.13 9.40 -16.86
C PRO A 533 35.59 8.38 -15.80
N VAL A 534 36.27 7.33 -16.23
CA VAL A 534 36.86 6.31 -15.38
C VAL A 534 38.29 6.01 -15.81
N THR A 535 39.18 5.86 -14.83
CA THR A 535 40.57 5.44 -15.04
C THR A 535 40.73 4.04 -14.48
N ILE A 536 41.26 3.14 -15.29
CA ILE A 536 41.43 1.73 -14.96
C ILE A 536 42.93 1.48 -14.81
N PRO A 537 43.40 1.06 -13.62
CA PRO A 537 44.82 0.91 -13.35
C PRO A 537 45.52 -0.02 -14.35
N LYS A 538 46.79 0.25 -14.65
CA LYS A 538 47.64 -0.65 -15.44
C LYS A 538 47.89 -1.97 -14.69
N GLN A 539 48.03 -3.07 -15.42
CA GLN A 539 48.42 -4.39 -14.89
C GLN A 539 47.68 -4.83 -13.62
N THR A 540 46.34 -4.78 -13.64
CA THR A 540 45.51 -5.26 -12.52
C THR A 540 45.74 -6.75 -12.26
N THR A 541 45.70 -7.22 -11.00
CA THR A 541 45.83 -8.65 -10.67
C THR A 541 44.45 -9.32 -10.69
N GLY A 542 43.93 -9.58 -11.89
CA GLY A 542 42.58 -10.14 -12.12
C GLY A 542 41.48 -9.08 -12.20
N TYR A 543 40.23 -9.53 -12.38
CA TYR A 543 39.08 -8.62 -12.52
C TYR A 543 38.86 -7.80 -11.25
N THR A 544 38.92 -6.49 -11.40
CA THR A 544 38.71 -5.51 -10.35
C THR A 544 37.44 -4.74 -10.63
N PHE A 545 36.67 -4.42 -9.59
CA PHE A 545 35.51 -3.56 -9.75
C PHE A 545 35.95 -2.11 -9.94
N VAL A 546 35.49 -1.48 -11.02
CA VAL A 546 35.63 -0.04 -11.23
C VAL A 546 34.24 0.56 -11.20
N GLY A 547 34.03 1.55 -10.34
CA GLY A 547 32.76 2.28 -10.22
C GLY A 547 32.99 3.78 -10.34
N ALA A 548 31.97 4.48 -10.81
CA ALA A 548 31.97 5.90 -11.07
C ALA A 548 30.68 6.51 -10.52
N ASP A 549 30.82 7.49 -9.63
CA ASP A 549 29.69 8.24 -9.10
C ASP A 549 29.13 9.18 -10.18
N LEU A 550 27.82 9.27 -10.29
CA LEU A 550 27.18 10.16 -11.25
C LEU A 550 27.32 11.62 -10.78
N PRO A 551 27.69 12.58 -11.66
CA PRO A 551 27.76 14.01 -11.31
C PRO A 551 26.45 14.57 -10.75
N THR A 552 25.31 13.98 -11.16
CA THR A 552 23.99 14.28 -10.62
C THR A 552 23.20 12.98 -10.51
N PRO A 553 22.55 12.69 -9.37
CA PRO A 553 21.67 11.53 -9.25
C PRO A 553 20.58 11.56 -10.32
N VAL A 554 20.39 10.45 -11.03
CA VAL A 554 19.41 10.36 -12.12
C VAL A 554 18.17 9.63 -11.60
N TYR A 555 17.06 10.35 -11.44
CA TYR A 555 15.78 9.74 -11.05
C TYR A 555 15.22 8.86 -12.17
N ILE A 556 15.03 7.58 -11.86
CA ILE A 556 14.53 6.58 -12.79
C ILE A 556 13.30 5.88 -12.18
N PRO A 557 12.14 5.88 -12.85
CA PRO A 557 10.98 5.11 -12.40
C PRO A 557 11.26 3.60 -12.38
N LYS A 558 10.69 2.91 -11.38
CA LYS A 558 10.72 1.43 -11.29
C LYS A 558 10.30 0.79 -12.61
N GLY A 559 11.02 -0.25 -13.02
CA GLY A 559 10.71 -1.02 -14.22
C GLY A 559 11.18 -0.41 -15.53
N THR A 560 11.76 0.80 -15.53
CA THR A 560 12.38 1.41 -16.71
C THR A 560 13.60 0.58 -17.14
N LEU A 561 13.74 0.34 -18.44
CA LEU A 561 14.94 -0.29 -19.02
C LEU A 561 16.01 0.76 -19.31
N LEU A 562 17.21 0.52 -18.82
CA LEU A 562 18.42 1.33 -19.04
C LEU A 562 19.58 0.42 -19.39
N ALA A 563 20.73 1.00 -19.74
CA ALA A 563 21.98 0.26 -19.76
C ALA A 563 23.12 1.04 -19.11
N ILE A 564 24.04 0.26 -18.52
CA ILE A 564 25.37 0.73 -18.18
C ILE A 564 26.27 0.32 -19.34
N GLN A 565 26.96 1.28 -19.96
CA GLN A 565 27.90 1.03 -21.04
C GLN A 565 29.25 1.68 -20.82
N VAL A 566 30.27 1.11 -21.44
CA VAL A 566 31.54 1.79 -21.71
C VAL A 566 31.40 2.58 -22.99
N ALA A 567 31.81 3.84 -22.98
CA ALA A 567 31.96 4.68 -24.17
C ALA A 567 33.41 5.13 -24.34
N GLY A 568 33.98 4.83 -25.51
CA GLY A 568 35.39 5.08 -25.82
C GLY A 568 36.05 3.83 -26.39
N ARG A 569 37.04 4.01 -27.28
CA ARG A 569 37.76 2.89 -27.89
C ARG A 569 38.80 2.38 -26.90
N ALA A 570 38.56 1.19 -26.37
CA ALA A 570 39.55 0.47 -25.57
C ALA A 570 40.65 -0.12 -26.45
N THR A 571 41.83 -0.35 -25.87
CA THR A 571 42.96 -1.06 -26.48
C THR A 571 42.78 -2.58 -26.34
N ASP A 572 43.64 -3.37 -26.98
CA ASP A 572 43.51 -4.84 -26.97
C ASP A 572 43.78 -5.48 -25.59
N GLY A 573 44.39 -4.76 -24.64
CA GLY A 573 44.67 -5.25 -23.28
C GLY A 573 43.56 -4.99 -22.25
N PHE A 574 42.46 -4.35 -22.66
CA PHE A 574 41.31 -4.09 -21.80
C PHE A 574 40.21 -5.14 -21.97
N THR A 575 39.70 -5.66 -20.86
CA THR A 575 38.63 -6.67 -20.86
C THR A 575 37.58 -6.40 -19.80
N ILE A 576 36.32 -6.72 -20.12
CA ILE A 576 35.18 -6.63 -19.19
C ILE A 576 34.76 -8.04 -18.82
N SER A 577 34.41 -8.23 -17.55
CA SER A 577 33.98 -9.53 -17.02
C SER A 577 32.57 -9.88 -17.49
N CYS A 578 32.40 -11.12 -17.98
CA CYS A 578 31.13 -11.66 -18.43
C CYS A 578 30.75 -12.95 -17.67
N VAL A 579 29.45 -13.25 -17.59
CA VAL A 579 28.88 -14.44 -16.95
C VAL A 579 28.02 -15.22 -17.94
N PHE A 580 28.17 -16.55 -17.99
CA PHE A 580 27.41 -17.46 -18.90
C PHE A 580 26.23 -18.18 -18.23
N ASN A 581 26.31 -18.43 -16.92
CA ASN A 581 25.33 -19.19 -16.18
C ASN A 581 24.61 -18.27 -15.20
N GLY A 582 23.28 -18.18 -15.31
CA GLY A 582 22.47 -17.23 -14.54
C GLY A 582 22.24 -15.90 -15.27
N LEU A 583 22.07 -15.92 -16.59
CA LEU A 583 21.80 -14.74 -17.42
C LEU A 583 20.64 -13.89 -16.86
N TYR A 584 20.80 -12.58 -16.94
CA TYR A 584 19.81 -11.61 -16.52
C TYR A 584 18.64 -11.59 -17.51
N THR A 585 17.47 -12.02 -17.06
CA THR A 585 16.32 -12.26 -17.94
C THR A 585 15.65 -10.99 -18.48
N ASP A 586 15.89 -9.86 -17.83
CA ASP A 586 15.19 -8.58 -18.07
C ASP A 586 16.00 -7.63 -18.97
N GLY A 587 17.15 -8.03 -19.51
CA GLY A 587 18.02 -7.18 -20.34
C GLY A 587 19.19 -7.95 -20.96
N GLU A 588 19.62 -7.53 -22.14
CA GLU A 588 20.68 -8.19 -22.91
C GLU A 588 21.97 -7.34 -22.94
N MET A 589 23.11 -8.01 -23.05
CA MET A 589 24.36 -7.37 -23.48
C MET A 589 24.28 -6.91 -24.94
N TYR A 590 24.88 -5.77 -25.26
CA TYR A 590 25.04 -5.26 -26.62
C TYR A 590 26.45 -4.70 -26.87
N VAL A 591 26.80 -4.63 -28.16
CA VAL A 591 28.05 -4.02 -28.65
C VAL A 591 27.73 -3.14 -29.84
N ASP A 592 28.22 -1.89 -29.84
CA ASP A 592 27.99 -0.87 -30.87
C ASP A 592 26.52 -0.80 -31.35
N ASN A 593 25.59 -0.75 -30.38
CA ASN A 593 24.14 -0.74 -30.58
C ASN A 593 23.58 -1.92 -31.39
N LYS A 594 24.22 -3.09 -31.30
CA LYS A 594 23.71 -4.33 -31.87
C LYS A 594 23.61 -5.40 -30.77
N PRO A 595 22.60 -6.29 -30.83
CA PRO A 595 22.52 -7.42 -29.92
C PRO A 595 23.81 -8.24 -29.99
N ASN A 596 24.28 -8.74 -28.85
CA ASN A 596 25.53 -9.48 -28.78
C ASN A 596 25.55 -10.66 -29.79
N ALA A 597 26.59 -10.73 -30.63
CA ALA A 597 26.79 -11.82 -31.58
C ALA A 597 27.15 -13.16 -30.90
N TYR A 598 27.49 -13.14 -29.61
CA TYR A 598 27.78 -14.30 -28.77
C TYR A 598 26.63 -14.55 -27.78
N ALA A 599 25.59 -15.24 -28.25
CA ALA A 599 24.23 -15.24 -27.70
C ALA A 599 23.99 -15.83 -26.29
N ASN A 600 24.97 -15.92 -25.38
CA ASN A 600 24.79 -16.52 -24.04
C ASN A 600 25.68 -15.88 -22.95
N GLN A 601 25.80 -14.55 -22.90
CA GLN A 601 26.63 -13.84 -21.93
C GLN A 601 26.00 -12.51 -21.48
N ASP A 602 26.20 -12.15 -20.21
CA ASP A 602 25.88 -10.83 -19.64
C ASP A 602 27.08 -10.23 -18.88
N LEU A 603 27.17 -8.90 -18.80
CA LEU A 603 28.25 -8.21 -18.08
C LEU A 603 28.01 -8.24 -16.57
N ALA A 604 29.09 -8.38 -15.80
CA ALA A 604 29.05 -8.20 -14.35
C ALA A 604 29.09 -6.71 -14.00
N ILE A 605 27.91 -6.11 -13.75
CA ILE A 605 27.72 -4.69 -13.45
C ILE A 605 27.13 -4.46 -12.05
N LYS A 606 27.40 -3.26 -11.49
CA LYS A 606 26.79 -2.76 -10.26
C LYS A 606 26.27 -1.34 -10.46
N PHE A 607 25.18 -1.01 -9.78
CA PHE A 607 24.79 0.38 -9.58
C PHE A 607 24.18 0.58 -8.20
N TRP A 608 24.27 1.83 -7.72
CA TRP A 608 23.72 2.28 -6.46
C TRP A 608 22.55 3.20 -6.77
N TYR A 609 21.47 3.06 -6.00
CA TYR A 609 20.32 3.91 -6.13
C TYR A 609 19.74 4.24 -4.77
N ASP A 610 19.43 5.51 -4.54
CA ASP A 610 18.71 5.95 -3.36
C ASP A 610 17.27 5.44 -3.47
N ALA A 611 16.98 4.27 -2.90
CA ALA A 611 15.62 3.89 -2.61
C ALA A 611 15.27 4.53 -1.26
N ALA A 612 14.10 5.13 -1.13
CA ALA A 612 13.53 5.29 0.21
C ALA A 612 13.47 3.90 0.85
N THR A 613 13.68 3.76 2.18
CA THR A 613 13.31 2.53 2.89
C THR A 613 11.91 2.18 2.40
N PRO A 614 11.73 1.08 1.65
CA PRO A 614 10.48 0.92 0.94
C PRO A 614 9.37 0.90 1.98
N GLN A 615 8.26 1.60 1.72
CA GLN A 615 7.14 1.71 2.67
C GLN A 615 6.80 0.35 3.31
N ASN A 616 6.95 -0.73 2.53
CA ASN A 616 6.71 -2.10 2.94
C ASN A 616 7.66 -2.65 4.03
N LYS A 617 8.69 -1.90 4.46
CA LYS A 617 9.66 -2.25 5.52
C LYS A 617 9.42 -1.52 6.84
N LEU A 618 8.77 -0.36 6.81
CA LEU A 618 8.45 0.40 8.01
C LEU A 618 7.43 -0.34 8.89
N LYS A 619 7.64 -0.33 10.20
CA LYS A 619 6.70 -0.83 11.21
C LYS A 619 6.10 0.35 11.97
N TYR A 620 4.95 0.17 12.58
CA TYR A 620 4.24 1.25 13.26
C TYR A 620 3.90 0.88 14.71
N GLN A 621 4.00 1.85 15.60
CA GLN A 621 3.51 1.76 16.96
C GLN A 621 2.19 2.51 17.08
N ILE A 622 1.20 1.94 17.75
CA ILE A 622 -0.13 2.55 17.91
C ILE A 622 -0.51 2.56 19.39
N GLN A 623 -1.03 3.69 19.84
CA GLN A 623 -1.47 3.89 21.22
C GLN A 623 -2.88 4.46 21.30
N LEU A 624 -3.57 4.09 22.38
CA LEU A 624 -4.89 4.60 22.76
C LEU A 624 -4.77 5.44 24.02
N SER A 625 -5.42 6.59 24.00
CA SER A 625 -5.78 7.39 25.18
C SER A 625 -7.28 7.35 25.38
N LYS A 626 -7.74 7.34 26.63
CA LYS A 626 -9.17 7.42 27.01
C LYS A 626 -9.52 8.69 27.79
N ASN A 627 -8.59 9.63 27.87
CA ASN A 627 -8.66 10.86 28.67
C ASN A 627 -8.08 12.06 27.91
N ASN A 628 -8.40 12.16 26.61
CA ASN A 628 -8.02 13.24 25.72
C ASN A 628 -6.49 13.49 25.67
N GLY A 629 -5.70 12.42 25.64
CA GLY A 629 -4.25 12.48 25.44
C GLY A 629 -3.41 12.66 26.71
N LEU A 630 -4.01 12.66 27.91
CA LEU A 630 -3.26 12.80 29.17
C LEU A 630 -2.46 11.53 29.52
N THR A 631 -3.04 10.35 29.30
CA THR A 631 -2.35 9.06 29.44
C THR A 631 -2.54 8.18 28.21
N TRP A 632 -1.52 7.37 27.89
CA TRP A 632 -1.46 6.55 26.68
C TRP A 632 -1.08 5.11 27.02
N ARG A 633 -1.74 4.15 26.37
CA ARG A 633 -1.44 2.72 26.43
C ARG A 633 -1.15 2.18 25.04
N ASN A 634 -0.15 1.31 24.90
CA ASN A 634 0.07 0.57 23.65
C ASN A 634 -1.15 -0.29 23.28
N LEU A 635 -1.65 -0.10 22.07
CA LEU A 635 -2.50 -1.09 21.40
C LEU A 635 -1.62 -2.13 20.71
N VAL A 636 -0.60 -1.66 20.00
CA VAL A 636 0.43 -2.51 19.38
C VAL A 636 1.79 -1.82 19.48
N SER A 637 2.81 -2.58 19.88
CA SER A 637 4.18 -2.07 20.02
C SER A 637 4.86 -1.86 18.66
N LEU A 638 4.72 -2.83 17.75
CA LEU A 638 5.17 -2.74 16.35
C LEU A 638 4.24 -3.58 15.46
N THR A 639 3.73 -3.00 14.38
CA THR A 639 2.97 -3.72 13.35
C THR A 639 3.87 -4.65 12.52
N LYS A 640 3.26 -5.39 11.59
CA LYS A 640 3.98 -5.99 10.47
C LYS A 640 4.62 -4.88 9.61
N GLU A 641 5.69 -5.24 8.91
CA GLU A 641 6.35 -4.38 7.91
C GLU A 641 5.32 -3.94 6.86
N GLY A 642 5.27 -2.64 6.56
CA GLY A 642 4.40 -2.09 5.52
C GLY A 642 2.95 -1.85 5.90
N ALA A 643 2.55 -2.06 7.16
CA ALA A 643 1.18 -1.86 7.57
C ALA A 643 0.76 -0.38 7.40
N THR A 644 -0.41 -0.16 6.79
CA THR A 644 -1.10 1.15 6.75
C THR A 644 -2.41 1.14 7.52
N SER A 645 -2.71 0.00 8.16
CA SER A 645 -3.88 -0.18 8.99
C SER A 645 -3.64 -1.23 10.07
N TYR A 646 -4.46 -1.17 11.11
CA TYR A 646 -4.45 -2.12 12.23
C TYR A 646 -5.88 -2.31 12.75
N GLU A 647 -6.39 -3.53 12.65
CA GLU A 647 -7.67 -3.91 13.23
C GLU A 647 -7.52 -4.17 14.74
N TYR A 648 -8.39 -3.54 15.53
CA TYR A 648 -8.43 -3.72 16.98
C TYR A 648 -9.87 -3.86 17.47
N ASP A 649 -10.11 -4.82 18.36
CA ASP A 649 -11.40 -5.03 19.00
C ASP A 649 -11.54 -4.21 20.28
N PHE A 650 -12.42 -3.22 20.24
CA PHE A 650 -12.69 -2.31 21.34
C PHE A 650 -13.70 -2.85 22.36
N ILE A 651 -14.28 -4.04 22.17
CA ILE A 651 -15.36 -4.58 23.03
C ILE A 651 -14.98 -4.69 24.51
N ASN A 652 -13.69 -4.90 24.81
CA ASN A 652 -13.17 -5.01 26.18
C ASN A 652 -12.60 -3.69 26.72
N GLU A 653 -12.59 -2.62 25.93
CA GLU A 653 -12.18 -1.31 26.40
C GLU A 653 -13.29 -0.66 27.21
N THR A 654 -12.95 -0.04 28.34
CA THR A 654 -13.92 0.74 29.11
C THR A 654 -14.45 1.91 28.28
N GLU A 655 -15.77 2.16 28.32
CA GLU A 655 -16.41 3.27 27.62
C GLU A 655 -15.78 4.63 27.98
N SER A 656 -15.64 5.50 27.00
CA SER A 656 -15.17 6.87 27.17
C SER A 656 -15.48 7.71 25.94
N ALA A 657 -15.89 8.96 26.14
CA ALA A 657 -16.11 9.94 25.09
C ALA A 657 -14.86 10.79 24.78
N LEU A 658 -13.72 10.46 25.40
CA LEU A 658 -12.47 11.24 25.33
C LEU A 658 -11.33 10.41 24.69
N CYS A 659 -11.66 9.51 23.77
CA CYS A 659 -10.67 8.61 23.21
C CYS A 659 -9.86 9.30 22.11
N LYS A 660 -8.55 9.03 22.07
CA LYS A 660 -7.65 9.44 20.99
C LYS A 660 -6.72 8.29 20.60
N ILE A 661 -6.37 8.21 19.32
CA ILE A 661 -5.32 7.32 18.82
C ILE A 661 -4.12 8.17 18.42
N ARG A 662 -2.92 7.61 18.60
CA ARG A 662 -1.71 8.13 17.97
C ARG A 662 -0.88 7.01 17.36
N VAL A 663 -0.21 7.30 16.26
CA VAL A 663 0.62 6.37 15.49
C VAL A 663 1.95 7.01 15.14
N ARG A 664 3.02 6.22 15.14
CA ARG A 664 4.36 6.63 14.67
C ARG A 664 5.05 5.47 13.97
N ALA A 665 5.96 5.78 13.07
CA ALA A 665 6.73 4.80 12.32
C ALA A 665 8.04 4.43 13.02
N TYR A 666 8.59 3.29 12.65
CA TYR A 666 9.85 2.74 13.10
C TYR A 666 10.57 2.09 11.91
N ASP A 667 11.80 2.53 11.64
CA ASP A 667 12.65 2.04 10.54
C ASP A 667 13.52 0.82 10.91
N GLY A 668 13.59 0.48 12.21
CA GLY A 668 14.50 -0.55 12.72
C GLY A 668 15.50 -0.01 13.75
N SER A 669 15.74 1.30 13.75
CA SER A 669 16.65 2.02 14.62
C SER A 669 15.93 3.16 15.38
N THR A 670 15.20 4.02 14.66
CA THR A 670 14.61 5.26 15.18
C THR A 670 13.11 5.34 14.94
N TYR A 671 12.42 6.11 15.81
CA TYR A 671 10.98 6.34 15.70
C TYR A 671 10.69 7.72 15.11
N SER A 672 9.69 7.81 14.24
CA SER A 672 9.18 9.11 13.81
C SER A 672 8.42 9.83 14.93
N ASN A 673 8.13 11.12 14.68
CA ASN A 673 7.19 11.86 15.50
C ASN A 673 5.81 11.18 15.48
N TRP A 674 5.07 11.31 16.59
CA TRP A 674 3.69 10.86 16.64
C TRP A 674 2.81 11.73 15.77
N ASP A 675 1.92 11.09 15.04
CA ASP A 675 0.69 11.71 14.56
C ASP A 675 -0.50 11.22 15.38
N MET A 676 -1.49 12.08 15.58
CA MET A 676 -2.59 11.88 16.53
C MET A 676 -3.90 12.27 15.88
N SER A 677 -4.99 11.58 16.26
CA SER A 677 -6.34 11.92 15.79
C SER A 677 -6.68 13.38 16.08
N ASP A 678 -7.20 14.07 15.08
CA ASP A 678 -7.47 15.52 15.14
C ASP A 678 -8.43 15.83 16.30
N ASN A 679 -9.50 15.05 16.45
CA ASN A 679 -10.44 15.16 17.56
C ASN A 679 -10.59 13.86 18.37
N VAL A 680 -11.41 13.91 19.41
CA VAL A 680 -11.79 12.73 20.20
C VAL A 680 -12.81 11.86 19.45
N PHE A 681 -12.69 10.55 19.60
CA PHE A 681 -13.74 9.59 19.26
C PHE A 681 -14.32 8.98 20.55
N THR A 682 -15.44 8.29 20.44
CA THR A 682 -16.18 7.73 21.57
C THR A 682 -16.14 6.20 21.51
N ILE A 683 -15.88 5.56 22.65
CA ILE A 683 -16.11 4.11 22.83
C ILE A 683 -17.39 3.95 23.66
N ILE A 684 -18.40 3.29 23.12
CA ILE A 684 -19.63 2.87 23.81
C ILE A 684 -19.97 1.43 23.42
N HIS A 685 -20.59 0.67 24.32
CA HIS A 685 -20.97 -0.71 24.09
C HIS A 685 -22.47 -0.88 23.82
N ASN A 686 -23.30 -0.01 24.40
CA ASN A 686 -24.75 -0.04 24.19
C ASN A 686 -25.22 1.09 23.26
N VAL A 687 -26.03 0.74 22.25
CA VAL A 687 -26.60 1.69 21.29
C VAL A 687 -28.12 1.63 21.39
N ALA A 688 -28.77 2.79 21.54
CA ALA A 688 -30.22 2.83 21.63
C ALA A 688 -30.90 2.24 20.37
N PRO A 689 -32.02 1.52 20.52
CA PRO A 689 -32.75 0.97 19.40
C PRO A 689 -33.29 2.08 18.47
N THR A 690 -33.47 1.74 17.20
CA THR A 690 -34.05 2.62 16.17
C THR A 690 -35.58 2.51 16.12
N ILE A 691 -36.24 3.39 15.35
CA ILE A 691 -37.71 3.45 15.28
C ILE A 691 -38.34 2.09 14.96
N PRO A 692 -39.40 1.65 15.67
CA PRO A 692 -40.09 0.41 15.33
C PRO A 692 -40.73 0.46 13.94
N THR A 693 -40.71 -0.66 13.22
CA THR A 693 -41.24 -0.80 11.84
C THR A 693 -42.30 -1.91 11.77
N ASN A 694 -42.85 -2.19 10.58
CA ASN A 694 -43.87 -3.24 10.36
C ASN A 694 -45.12 -3.11 11.25
N LEU A 695 -45.62 -1.89 11.41
CA LEU A 695 -46.81 -1.61 12.20
C LEU A 695 -48.05 -2.26 11.59
N ASN A 696 -48.76 -3.05 12.39
CA ASN A 696 -50.03 -3.69 11.99
C ASN A 696 -51.01 -3.68 13.18
N PRO A 697 -52.28 -3.30 13.03
CA PRO A 697 -52.93 -2.83 11.80
C PRO A 697 -52.52 -1.42 11.40
N ASN A 698 -52.31 -1.19 10.09
CA ASN A 698 -52.09 0.14 9.52
C ASN A 698 -52.97 0.32 8.27
N GLY A 699 -54.26 0.53 8.51
CA GLY A 699 -55.33 0.56 7.53
C GLY A 699 -56.48 -0.40 7.91
N GLY A 700 -57.60 -0.32 7.20
CA GLY A 700 -58.75 -1.20 7.41
C GLY A 700 -59.58 -0.86 8.65
N ALA A 701 -60.48 -1.78 9.00
CA ALA A 701 -61.37 -1.67 10.15
C ALA A 701 -61.13 -2.80 11.16
N ILE A 702 -61.25 -2.46 12.44
CA ILE A 702 -61.21 -3.41 13.56
C ILE A 702 -62.53 -3.34 14.34
N SER A 703 -62.95 -4.48 14.90
CA SER A 703 -64.12 -4.52 15.77
C SER A 703 -63.76 -3.94 17.13
N LYS A 704 -64.51 -2.95 17.61
CA LYS A 704 -64.31 -2.43 18.97
C LYS A 704 -64.72 -3.44 20.05
N ASP A 705 -65.59 -4.39 19.71
CA ASP A 705 -66.20 -5.32 20.67
C ASP A 705 -65.31 -6.55 20.96
N GLU A 706 -64.11 -6.60 20.37
CA GLU A 706 -63.18 -7.72 20.46
C GLU A 706 -61.76 -7.25 20.81
N LEU A 707 -60.94 -8.17 21.29
CA LEU A 707 -59.52 -7.94 21.52
C LEU A 707 -58.81 -7.77 20.17
N ASN A 708 -57.97 -6.75 20.07
CA ASN A 708 -57.25 -6.41 18.83
C ASN A 708 -55.74 -6.46 19.04
N THR A 709 -55.03 -7.24 18.22
CA THR A 709 -53.57 -7.35 18.29
C THR A 709 -52.90 -6.29 17.42
N PHE A 710 -52.07 -5.46 18.04
CA PHE A 710 -51.23 -4.47 17.39
C PHE A 710 -49.78 -4.95 17.46
N SER A 711 -49.10 -5.12 16.33
CA SER A 711 -47.72 -5.62 16.26
C SER A 711 -46.79 -4.64 15.55
N TRP A 712 -45.50 -4.79 15.83
CA TRP A 712 -44.40 -4.04 15.24
C TRP A 712 -43.15 -4.93 15.15
N LYS A 713 -42.04 -4.35 14.68
CA LYS A 713 -40.70 -4.92 14.71
C LYS A 713 -39.80 -4.01 15.54
N HIS A 714 -39.21 -4.55 16.60
CA HIS A 714 -38.12 -3.92 17.33
C HIS A 714 -36.83 -3.95 16.49
N ASN A 715 -36.10 -2.83 16.47
CA ASN A 715 -34.94 -2.63 15.60
C ASN A 715 -33.74 -2.17 16.42
N ASP A 716 -32.97 -3.10 16.96
CA ASP A 716 -31.72 -2.82 17.68
C ASP A 716 -30.48 -3.06 16.80
N ALA A 717 -29.45 -2.24 17.00
CA ALA A 717 -28.16 -2.40 16.34
C ALA A 717 -27.26 -3.42 17.05
N ASN A 718 -27.48 -3.62 18.36
CA ASN A 718 -26.83 -4.66 19.15
C ASN A 718 -27.38 -6.04 18.73
N THR A 719 -26.48 -6.96 18.36
CA THR A 719 -26.88 -8.28 17.84
C THR A 719 -27.47 -9.12 18.96
N ASN A 720 -28.63 -9.75 18.74
CA ASN A 720 -29.38 -10.53 19.72
C ASN A 720 -29.84 -9.74 20.96
N ASP A 721 -30.11 -8.44 20.81
CA ASP A 721 -30.74 -7.63 21.85
C ASP A 721 -32.27 -7.56 21.62
N PRO A 722 -33.09 -8.36 22.35
CA PRO A 722 -34.54 -8.27 22.24
C PRO A 722 -35.07 -7.06 23.02
N GLN A 723 -36.21 -6.51 22.61
CA GLN A 723 -36.84 -5.44 23.38
C GLN A 723 -37.10 -5.87 24.84
N SER A 724 -37.03 -4.93 25.77
CA SER A 724 -37.37 -5.15 27.19
C SER A 724 -38.72 -4.55 27.57
N GLN A 725 -39.14 -3.50 26.86
CA GLN A 725 -40.32 -2.70 27.16
C GLN A 725 -40.80 -1.98 25.89
N PHE A 726 -42.10 -1.61 25.86
CA PHE A 726 -42.64 -0.67 24.88
C PHE A 726 -43.55 0.39 25.54
N ASP A 727 -43.67 1.53 24.86
CA ASP A 727 -44.72 2.53 25.08
C ASP A 727 -45.63 2.59 23.85
N PHE A 728 -46.88 2.20 24.01
CA PHE A 728 -47.94 2.25 23.01
C PHE A 728 -48.81 3.48 23.24
N GLN A 729 -48.94 4.32 22.21
CA GLN A 729 -49.78 5.51 22.25
C GLN A 729 -50.89 5.43 21.23
N TRP A 730 -52.09 5.86 21.60
CA TRP A 730 -53.22 5.97 20.68
C TRP A 730 -54.12 7.17 20.95
N ARG A 731 -54.82 7.65 19.93
CA ARG A 731 -55.81 8.73 20.03
C ARG A 731 -56.86 8.62 18.93
N VAL A 732 -58.00 9.31 19.11
CA VAL A 732 -58.92 9.57 18.00
C VAL A 732 -58.23 10.55 17.04
N LYS A 733 -58.27 10.26 15.73
CA LYS A 733 -57.59 11.06 14.72
C LYS A 733 -57.99 12.53 14.82
N GLY A 734 -56.98 13.39 14.92
CA GLY A 734 -57.15 14.84 15.04
C GLY A 734 -57.15 15.38 16.48
N ASN A 735 -57.21 14.51 17.50
CA ASN A 735 -57.04 14.95 18.89
C ASN A 735 -55.56 15.28 19.17
N GLU A 736 -55.30 16.21 20.10
CA GLU A 736 -53.94 16.57 20.50
C GLU A 736 -53.35 15.60 21.53
N ASP A 737 -54.17 15.17 22.50
CA ASP A 737 -53.77 14.28 23.59
C ASP A 737 -53.67 12.80 23.17
N TRP A 738 -52.63 12.12 23.64
CA TRP A 738 -52.41 10.69 23.46
C TRP A 738 -52.76 9.91 24.72
N ASN A 739 -53.50 8.80 24.57
CA ASN A 739 -53.58 7.77 25.60
C ASN A 739 -52.29 6.95 25.58
N ASN A 740 -51.75 6.63 26.75
CA ASN A 740 -50.46 5.97 26.90
C ASN A 740 -50.61 4.62 27.60
N VAL A 741 -49.93 3.61 27.09
CA VAL A 741 -49.81 2.28 27.69
C VAL A 741 -48.34 1.88 27.67
N THR A 742 -47.79 1.54 28.84
CA THR A 742 -46.39 1.11 28.99
C THR A 742 -46.36 -0.29 29.57
N ILE A 743 -45.66 -1.21 28.89
CA ILE A 743 -45.57 -2.62 29.30
C ILE A 743 -44.13 -3.11 29.13
N ALA A 744 -43.57 -3.69 30.19
CA ALA A 744 -42.30 -4.42 30.15
C ALA A 744 -42.54 -5.84 29.61
N THR A 745 -42.04 -6.13 28.42
CA THR A 745 -42.14 -7.43 27.74
C THR A 745 -41.15 -7.52 26.58
N THR A 746 -40.78 -8.74 26.22
CA THR A 746 -40.03 -9.06 25.00
C THR A 746 -40.90 -9.16 23.75
N ASP A 747 -42.23 -9.06 23.91
CA ASP A 747 -43.19 -9.22 22.81
C ASP A 747 -43.24 -8.00 21.89
N ASN A 748 -43.05 -8.22 20.58
CA ASN A 748 -43.19 -7.17 19.57
C ASN A 748 -44.67 -6.89 19.20
N PHE A 749 -45.60 -7.09 20.14
CA PHE A 749 -47.02 -6.85 19.94
C PHE A 749 -47.71 -6.50 21.26
N TYR A 750 -48.89 -5.90 21.13
CA TYR A 750 -49.80 -5.60 22.22
C TYR A 750 -51.22 -6.05 21.87
N ASN A 751 -51.82 -6.81 22.78
CA ASN A 751 -53.23 -7.18 22.72
C ASN A 751 -54.08 -6.12 23.41
N VAL A 752 -54.65 -5.20 22.62
CA VAL A 752 -55.54 -4.16 23.11
C VAL A 752 -56.89 -4.81 23.48
N PRO A 753 -57.37 -4.66 24.74
CA PRO A 753 -58.64 -5.24 25.15
C PRO A 753 -59.84 -4.72 24.34
N ALA A 754 -60.90 -5.52 24.26
CA ALA A 754 -62.19 -5.06 23.75
C ALA A 754 -62.66 -3.79 24.49
N GLU A 755 -63.47 -2.98 23.82
CA GLU A 755 -64.03 -1.71 24.34
C GLU A 755 -63.01 -0.60 24.62
N THR A 756 -61.72 -0.79 24.28
CA THR A 756 -60.70 0.26 24.48
C THR A 756 -60.89 1.45 23.54
N PHE A 757 -61.23 1.20 22.27
CA PHE A 757 -61.35 2.24 21.26
C PHE A 757 -62.80 2.70 21.07
N PRO A 758 -63.06 4.03 20.98
CA PRO A 758 -64.35 4.53 20.53
C PRO A 758 -64.56 4.26 19.04
N VAL A 759 -65.81 4.33 18.57
CA VAL A 759 -66.13 4.23 17.12
C VAL A 759 -65.62 5.46 16.38
N ALA A 760 -64.41 5.38 15.85
CA ALA A 760 -63.72 6.46 15.16
C ALA A 760 -62.51 5.95 14.38
N GLN A 761 -61.89 6.84 13.60
CA GLN A 761 -60.54 6.59 13.09
C GLN A 761 -59.53 6.81 14.23
N ILE A 762 -58.74 5.79 14.53
CA ILE A 762 -57.72 5.76 15.59
C ILE A 762 -56.35 5.94 14.97
N GLU A 763 -55.56 6.86 15.52
CA GLU A 763 -54.13 7.00 15.27
C GLU A 763 -53.36 6.33 16.40
N TRP A 764 -52.32 5.56 16.08
CA TRP A 764 -51.47 4.90 17.06
C TRP A 764 -49.99 4.91 16.66
N ARG A 765 -49.11 4.82 17.65
CA ARG A 765 -47.66 4.74 17.46
C ARG A 765 -47.01 4.02 18.65
N VAL A 766 -45.81 3.50 18.46
CA VAL A 766 -45.09 2.74 19.49
C VAL A 766 -43.61 3.12 19.51
N ARG A 767 -42.99 3.10 20.69
CA ARG A 767 -41.53 3.04 20.85
C ARG A 767 -41.15 1.84 21.71
N THR A 768 -39.95 1.33 21.51
CA THR A 768 -39.39 0.16 22.20
C THR A 768 -38.09 0.50 22.94
N TYR A 769 -37.71 -0.31 23.92
CA TYR A 769 -36.50 -0.18 24.72
C TYR A 769 -35.63 -1.43 24.60
N ASP A 770 -34.31 -1.28 24.64
CA ASP A 770 -33.35 -2.40 24.70
C ASP A 770 -33.28 -3.05 26.10
N GLN A 771 -32.52 -4.13 26.28
CA GLN A 771 -32.33 -4.78 27.60
C GLN A 771 -31.67 -3.89 28.67
N LEU A 772 -31.03 -2.80 28.28
CA LEU A 772 -30.31 -1.88 29.17
C LEU A 772 -31.09 -0.58 29.45
N GLY A 773 -32.31 -0.46 28.93
CA GLY A 773 -33.26 0.61 29.20
C GLY A 773 -33.14 1.84 28.31
N LEU A 774 -32.39 1.82 27.20
CA LEU A 774 -32.40 2.92 26.23
C LEU A 774 -33.62 2.81 25.32
N SER A 775 -34.29 3.94 25.09
CA SER A 775 -35.51 4.01 24.28
C SER A 775 -35.23 4.42 22.84
N SER A 776 -35.90 3.78 21.89
CA SER A 776 -36.08 4.28 20.53
C SER A 776 -36.97 5.53 20.46
N PRO A 777 -36.87 6.34 19.39
CA PRO A 777 -37.93 7.30 19.05
C PRO A 777 -39.24 6.58 18.71
N PHE A 778 -40.37 7.29 18.78
CA PHE A 778 -41.66 6.74 18.36
C PHE A 778 -41.68 6.42 16.86
N SER A 779 -42.38 5.35 16.50
CA SER A 779 -42.68 4.97 15.12
C SER A 779 -43.45 6.08 14.40
N SER A 780 -43.55 5.95 13.07
CA SER A 780 -44.55 6.70 12.32
C SER A 780 -45.96 6.41 12.85
N ILE A 781 -46.89 7.35 12.66
CA ILE A 781 -48.28 7.19 13.06
C ILE A 781 -48.96 6.22 12.09
N ALA A 782 -49.49 5.12 12.63
CA ALA A 782 -50.36 4.19 11.92
C ALA A 782 -51.83 4.52 12.20
N THR A 783 -52.72 4.13 11.29
CA THR A 783 -54.17 4.42 11.41
C THR A 783 -55.02 3.18 11.29
N VAL A 784 -56.15 3.13 11.99
CA VAL A 784 -57.14 2.04 11.89
C VAL A 784 -58.53 2.57 12.21
N SER A 785 -59.58 2.05 11.58
CA SER A 785 -60.96 2.44 11.89
C SER A 785 -61.57 1.47 12.91
N ALA A 786 -61.85 1.93 14.13
CA ALA A 786 -62.59 1.15 15.10
C ALA A 786 -64.10 1.27 14.82
N ALA A 787 -64.79 0.15 14.63
CA ALA A 787 -66.22 0.09 14.31
C ALA A 787 -66.94 -1.05 15.04
N ILE A 788 -68.27 -1.04 14.99
CA ILE A 788 -69.12 -2.11 15.53
C ILE A 788 -69.38 -3.12 14.41
N ARG A 789 -69.33 -4.41 14.75
CA ARG A 789 -69.64 -5.48 13.79
C ARG A 789 -71.12 -5.41 13.33
N PRO A 790 -71.44 -5.58 12.04
CA PRO A 790 -72.83 -5.70 11.62
C PRO A 790 -73.52 -6.92 12.25
N ALA A 791 -74.83 -6.82 12.46
CA ALA A 791 -75.63 -7.94 12.94
C ALA A 791 -75.62 -9.11 11.94
N PRO A 792 -75.75 -10.38 12.38
CA PRO A 792 -75.91 -11.50 11.46
C PRO A 792 -77.14 -11.33 10.56
N PRO A 793 -77.09 -11.82 9.30
CA PRO A 793 -78.27 -11.85 8.44
C PRO A 793 -79.31 -12.82 8.99
N THR A 794 -80.57 -12.69 8.57
CA THR A 794 -81.61 -13.70 8.87
C THR A 794 -81.78 -14.63 7.67
N ILE A 795 -81.47 -15.93 7.81
CA ILE A 795 -81.69 -16.93 6.75
C ILE A 795 -83.20 -17.16 6.60
N THR A 796 -83.73 -16.99 5.40
CA THR A 796 -85.16 -17.17 5.09
C THR A 796 -85.44 -18.49 4.38
N TYR A 797 -84.43 -19.10 3.73
CA TYR A 797 -84.52 -20.45 3.17
C TYR A 797 -83.10 -21.02 2.91
N PRO A 798 -82.85 -22.32 3.15
CA PRO A 798 -83.70 -23.25 3.88
C PRO A 798 -83.72 -22.91 5.38
N LEU A 799 -84.88 -23.09 6.01
CA LEU A 799 -85.05 -22.96 7.45
C LEU A 799 -84.57 -24.23 8.17
N ALA A 800 -84.42 -24.12 9.48
CA ALA A 800 -83.91 -25.21 10.30
C ALA A 800 -84.82 -26.46 10.20
N ASN A 801 -84.24 -27.58 9.78
CA ASN A 801 -84.86 -28.88 9.51
C ASN A 801 -85.77 -28.96 8.28
N ASP A 802 -85.68 -28.00 7.35
CA ASP A 802 -86.33 -28.13 6.05
C ASP A 802 -85.85 -29.39 5.30
N ILE A 803 -86.75 -30.01 4.53
CA ILE A 803 -86.42 -31.05 3.54
C ILE A 803 -86.30 -30.37 2.18
N VAL A 804 -85.07 -30.30 1.67
CA VAL A 804 -84.72 -29.71 0.38
C VAL A 804 -84.67 -30.81 -0.67
N VAL A 805 -85.54 -30.71 -1.68
CA VAL A 805 -85.71 -31.74 -2.73
C VAL A 805 -84.84 -31.51 -3.97
N LEU A 806 -83.84 -30.65 -3.88
CA LEU A 806 -82.94 -30.27 -4.97
C LEU A 806 -81.50 -30.49 -4.53
N ALA A 807 -80.66 -31.02 -5.43
CA ALA A 807 -79.22 -31.17 -5.18
C ALA A 807 -78.49 -29.81 -5.10
N ASN A 808 -79.03 -28.77 -5.74
CA ASN A 808 -78.44 -27.43 -5.81
C ASN A 808 -79.42 -26.36 -5.28
N PRO A 809 -79.68 -26.28 -3.97
CA PRO A 809 -80.62 -25.31 -3.43
C PRO A 809 -80.16 -23.86 -3.62
N THR A 810 -81.12 -22.94 -3.73
CA THR A 810 -80.86 -21.50 -3.63
C THR A 810 -81.07 -21.03 -2.21
N ILE A 811 -79.99 -20.66 -1.53
CA ILE A 811 -80.01 -20.10 -0.18
C ILE A 811 -80.51 -18.66 -0.26
N GLN A 812 -81.39 -18.25 0.65
CA GLN A 812 -81.96 -16.89 0.73
C GLN A 812 -81.86 -16.35 2.15
N TRP A 813 -81.61 -15.05 2.28
CA TRP A 813 -81.51 -14.36 3.57
C TRP A 813 -82.01 -12.90 3.50
N SER A 814 -81.99 -12.20 4.64
CA SER A 814 -82.32 -10.78 4.73
C SER A 814 -81.33 -10.04 5.64
N HIS A 815 -80.90 -8.84 5.21
CA HIS A 815 -80.09 -7.92 6.00
C HIS A 815 -80.30 -6.47 5.50
N PRO A 816 -80.34 -5.45 6.40
CA PRO A 816 -80.66 -4.07 6.02
C PRO A 816 -79.52 -3.33 5.27
N THR A 817 -78.26 -3.55 5.64
CA THR A 817 -77.11 -2.72 5.20
C THR A 817 -76.00 -3.51 4.49
N GLN A 818 -76.31 -4.66 3.91
CA GLN A 818 -75.33 -5.52 3.24
C GLN A 818 -74.74 -4.90 1.96
N LEU A 819 -73.42 -5.00 1.79
CA LEU A 819 -72.68 -4.73 0.55
C LEU A 819 -71.99 -5.99 -0.02
N ALA A 820 -71.71 -6.99 0.82
CA ALA A 820 -71.15 -8.27 0.41
C ALA A 820 -71.67 -9.41 1.30
N TYR A 821 -71.64 -10.65 0.79
CA TYR A 821 -71.99 -11.85 1.54
C TYR A 821 -70.88 -12.90 1.49
N TRP A 822 -70.91 -13.78 2.48
CA TRP A 822 -70.13 -15.00 2.58
C TRP A 822 -71.06 -16.15 2.96
N ILE A 823 -71.16 -17.16 2.10
CA ILE A 823 -71.98 -18.35 2.31
C ILE A 823 -71.07 -19.56 2.40
N ARG A 824 -71.36 -20.44 3.35
CA ARG A 824 -70.78 -21.79 3.44
C ARG A 824 -71.89 -22.80 3.60
N VAL A 825 -71.76 -23.95 2.95
CA VAL A 825 -72.59 -25.13 3.22
C VAL A 825 -71.67 -26.23 3.67
N THR A 826 -71.96 -26.83 4.82
CA THR A 826 -71.24 -27.99 5.35
C THR A 826 -72.08 -29.26 5.28
N ASP A 827 -71.42 -30.41 5.23
CA ASP A 827 -72.05 -31.73 5.41
C ASP A 827 -72.20 -32.12 6.88
N GLU A 828 -72.67 -33.34 7.13
CA GLU A 828 -72.86 -33.90 8.49
C GLU A 828 -71.57 -34.05 9.30
N ASN A 829 -70.40 -34.05 8.64
CA ASN A 829 -69.09 -34.11 9.27
C ASN A 829 -68.47 -32.72 9.50
N ASN A 830 -69.23 -31.64 9.23
CA ASN A 830 -68.78 -30.26 9.21
C ASN A 830 -67.74 -29.96 8.11
N THR A 831 -67.67 -30.78 7.06
CA THR A 831 -66.83 -30.51 5.89
C THR A 831 -67.52 -29.48 5.02
N VAL A 832 -66.80 -28.41 4.63
CA VAL A 832 -67.33 -27.41 3.70
C VAL A 832 -67.46 -28.03 2.30
N VAL A 833 -68.71 -28.16 1.84
CA VAL A 833 -69.05 -28.71 0.51
C VAL A 833 -69.34 -27.62 -0.52
N PHE A 834 -69.61 -26.39 -0.06
CA PHE A 834 -69.72 -25.21 -0.91
C PHE A 834 -69.31 -23.97 -0.11
N GLU A 835 -68.57 -23.07 -0.74
CA GLU A 835 -68.21 -21.78 -0.16
C GLU A 835 -68.17 -20.70 -1.24
N GLU A 836 -68.71 -19.54 -0.92
CA GLU A 836 -68.69 -18.39 -1.80
C GLU A 836 -68.62 -17.08 -1.01
N GLN A 837 -67.71 -16.19 -1.41
CA GLN A 837 -67.74 -14.79 -1.04
C GLN A 837 -68.01 -13.93 -2.27
N ARG A 838 -68.97 -13.00 -2.19
CA ARG A 838 -69.27 -12.09 -3.29
C ARG A 838 -69.54 -10.69 -2.79
N ASN A 839 -68.92 -9.71 -3.44
CA ASN A 839 -69.24 -8.29 -3.29
C ASN A 839 -70.53 -7.98 -4.04
N SER A 840 -71.66 -8.33 -3.45
CA SER A 840 -72.98 -8.11 -4.02
C SER A 840 -74.00 -7.78 -2.92
N PRO A 841 -74.92 -6.84 -3.18
CA PRO A 841 -76.05 -6.58 -2.31
C PRO A 841 -77.16 -7.64 -2.45
N ASN A 842 -76.99 -8.63 -3.34
CA ASN A 842 -77.95 -9.70 -3.53
C ASN A 842 -78.08 -10.53 -2.24
N LYS A 843 -79.29 -11.05 -2.00
CA LYS A 843 -79.66 -11.75 -0.77
C LYS A 843 -80.07 -13.20 -1.01
N ALA A 844 -79.60 -13.73 -2.13
CA ALA A 844 -79.78 -15.12 -2.53
C ALA A 844 -78.55 -15.61 -3.30
N ALA A 845 -78.19 -16.88 -3.12
CA ALA A 845 -77.16 -17.54 -3.90
C ALA A 845 -77.49 -19.02 -4.08
N THR A 846 -77.31 -19.52 -5.31
CA THR A 846 -77.51 -20.92 -5.64
C THR A 846 -76.24 -21.71 -5.35
N VAL A 847 -76.37 -22.79 -4.61
CA VAL A 847 -75.27 -23.72 -4.32
C VAL A 847 -74.89 -24.43 -5.62
N SER A 848 -73.73 -24.10 -6.17
CA SER A 848 -73.25 -24.73 -7.41
C SER A 848 -72.79 -26.18 -7.20
N ALA A 849 -72.41 -26.55 -5.98
CA ALA A 849 -72.08 -27.92 -5.63
C ALA A 849 -73.35 -28.80 -5.55
N HIS A 850 -73.29 -29.99 -6.13
CA HIS A 850 -74.35 -30.99 -5.97
C HIS A 850 -74.28 -31.60 -4.56
N LEU A 851 -75.24 -31.23 -3.71
CA LEU A 851 -75.37 -31.77 -2.36
C LEU A 851 -75.85 -33.22 -2.42
N ALA A 852 -75.22 -34.08 -1.61
CA ALA A 852 -75.51 -35.50 -1.62
C ALA A 852 -76.97 -35.80 -1.20
N ASN A 853 -77.49 -36.94 -1.67
CA ASN A 853 -78.84 -37.35 -1.36
C ASN A 853 -78.95 -37.95 0.04
N ASN A 854 -80.05 -37.67 0.75
CA ASN A 854 -80.33 -38.15 2.10
C ASN A 854 -79.27 -37.77 3.15
N THR A 855 -78.57 -36.66 2.94
CA THR A 855 -77.54 -36.14 3.85
C THR A 855 -77.99 -34.83 4.50
N ARG A 856 -77.61 -34.66 5.77
CA ARG A 856 -77.85 -33.43 6.51
C ARG A 856 -76.76 -32.41 6.17
N HIS A 857 -77.17 -31.18 5.91
CA HIS A 857 -76.30 -30.07 5.60
C HIS A 857 -76.56 -28.89 6.53
N THR A 858 -75.59 -28.00 6.68
CA THR A 858 -75.75 -26.74 7.41
C THR A 858 -75.32 -25.59 6.53
N VAL A 859 -76.20 -24.60 6.34
CA VAL A 859 -75.83 -23.35 5.67
C VAL A 859 -75.46 -22.29 6.70
N GLU A 860 -74.38 -21.57 6.41
CA GLU A 860 -73.87 -20.47 7.20
C GLU A 860 -73.78 -19.22 6.32
N VAL A 861 -74.34 -18.09 6.76
CA VAL A 861 -74.32 -16.82 6.01
C VAL A 861 -73.78 -15.68 6.87
N SER A 862 -72.76 -14.98 6.40
CA SER A 862 -72.24 -13.74 6.98
C SER A 862 -72.33 -12.60 5.95
N VAL A 863 -72.46 -11.36 6.42
CA VAL A 863 -72.57 -10.17 5.58
C VAL A 863 -71.57 -9.10 5.99
N ARG A 864 -71.12 -8.30 5.03
CA ARG A 864 -70.28 -7.12 5.26
C ARG A 864 -71.00 -5.87 4.82
N ASP A 865 -70.97 -4.82 5.64
CA ASP A 865 -71.57 -3.51 5.38
C ASP A 865 -70.51 -2.44 5.07
N SER A 866 -70.89 -1.17 5.11
CA SER A 866 -70.01 -0.02 4.83
C SER A 866 -68.89 0.17 5.87
N THR A 867 -68.94 -0.48 7.03
CA THR A 867 -67.86 -0.45 8.03
C THR A 867 -66.66 -1.29 7.60
N GLY A 868 -66.84 -2.20 6.64
CA GLY A 868 -65.82 -3.13 6.18
C GLY A 868 -65.65 -4.38 7.05
N LEU A 869 -66.42 -4.53 8.14
CA LEU A 869 -66.42 -5.71 9.02
C LEU A 869 -67.46 -6.75 8.57
N TRP A 870 -67.11 -8.03 8.65
CA TRP A 870 -68.04 -9.15 8.45
C TRP A 870 -68.89 -9.40 9.71
N SER A 871 -70.16 -9.75 9.58
CA SER A 871 -71.00 -10.17 10.70
C SER A 871 -70.56 -11.54 11.24
N ASN A 872 -71.06 -11.93 12.41
CA ASN A 872 -71.07 -13.35 12.76
C ASN A 872 -71.93 -14.13 11.74
N PHE A 873 -71.63 -15.41 11.55
CA PHE A 873 -72.44 -16.27 10.70
C PHE A 873 -73.81 -16.52 11.33
N ALA A 874 -74.86 -16.34 10.54
CA ALA A 874 -76.15 -16.95 10.79
C ALA A 874 -76.11 -18.40 10.30
N ILE A 875 -76.77 -19.32 11.00
CA ILE A 875 -76.64 -20.77 10.76
C ILE A 875 -78.03 -21.38 10.62
N SER A 876 -78.23 -22.26 9.63
CA SER A 876 -79.47 -23.02 9.43
C SER A 876 -79.18 -24.45 8.93
N PRO A 877 -79.48 -25.50 9.72
CA PRO A 877 -79.34 -26.90 9.29
C PRO A 877 -80.55 -27.38 8.49
N PHE A 878 -80.37 -28.20 7.44
CA PHE A 878 -81.44 -28.76 6.60
C PHE A 878 -81.09 -30.17 6.09
N LEU A 879 -82.08 -30.93 5.61
CA LEU A 879 -81.89 -32.26 5.02
C LEU A 879 -82.07 -32.18 3.50
N VAL A 880 -81.13 -32.70 2.72
CA VAL A 880 -81.30 -32.89 1.27
C VAL A 880 -81.87 -34.28 1.02
N SER A 881 -82.99 -34.39 0.28
CA SER A 881 -83.61 -35.68 -0.05
C SER A 881 -84.38 -35.62 -1.37
N TYR A 882 -83.91 -36.37 -2.36
CA TYR A 882 -84.44 -36.44 -3.74
C TYR A 882 -84.39 -37.89 -4.29
N THR A 883 -85.01 -38.15 -5.44
CA THR A 883 -84.94 -39.44 -6.14
C THR A 883 -83.92 -39.38 -7.30
N PRO A 884 -82.79 -40.10 -7.24
CA PRO A 884 -81.75 -40.02 -8.27
C PRO A 884 -82.03 -40.92 -9.49
N PRO A 885 -81.41 -40.65 -10.66
CA PRO A 885 -81.44 -41.54 -11.83
C PRO A 885 -80.74 -42.90 -11.58
N LEU A 886 -80.94 -43.86 -12.48
CA LEU A 886 -80.23 -45.15 -12.43
C LEU A 886 -78.72 -44.98 -12.64
N LYS A 887 -77.93 -45.84 -11.99
CA LYS A 887 -76.48 -45.81 -12.04
C LYS A 887 -75.93 -46.14 -13.44
N PRO A 888 -75.05 -45.30 -14.02
CA PRO A 888 -74.43 -45.55 -15.32
C PRO A 888 -73.35 -46.63 -15.25
N LYS A 889 -73.14 -47.37 -16.34
CA LYS A 889 -72.10 -48.40 -16.49
C LYS A 889 -71.02 -47.97 -17.48
N LEU A 890 -69.74 -48.15 -17.13
CA LEU A 890 -68.61 -47.69 -17.93
C LEU A 890 -67.75 -48.84 -18.47
N THR A 891 -67.33 -48.75 -19.73
CA THR A 891 -66.28 -49.59 -20.33
C THR A 891 -65.23 -48.69 -20.99
N ILE A 892 -63.95 -48.88 -20.63
CA ILE A 892 -62.87 -47.97 -21.05
C ILE A 892 -61.80 -48.71 -21.86
N ASN A 893 -61.31 -48.10 -22.94
CA ASN A 893 -60.23 -48.61 -23.80
C ASN A 893 -59.13 -47.55 -23.99
N ALA A 894 -57.86 -47.93 -23.85
CA ALA A 894 -56.72 -47.03 -24.06
C ALA A 894 -56.04 -47.22 -25.42
N ASP A 895 -55.78 -46.11 -26.13
CA ASP A 895 -54.91 -46.06 -27.30
C ASP A 895 -53.47 -45.76 -26.85
N ASN A 896 -52.63 -46.80 -26.86
CA ASN A 896 -51.23 -46.72 -26.42
C ASN A 896 -50.25 -46.17 -27.49
N ILE A 897 -50.75 -45.70 -28.63
CA ILE A 897 -49.95 -45.00 -29.63
C ILE A 897 -50.12 -43.49 -29.42
N ASN A 898 -51.36 -43.04 -29.39
CA ASN A 898 -51.68 -41.62 -29.29
C ASN A 898 -51.91 -41.14 -27.84
N GLY A 899 -51.93 -42.05 -26.86
CA GLY A 899 -52.17 -41.70 -25.46
C GLY A 899 -53.58 -41.15 -25.23
N TYR A 900 -54.58 -41.70 -25.93
CA TYR A 900 -56.00 -41.34 -25.78
C TYR A 900 -56.75 -42.41 -25.02
N VAL A 901 -57.88 -42.04 -24.41
CA VAL A 901 -58.76 -42.98 -23.70
C VAL A 901 -60.18 -42.85 -24.22
N SER A 902 -60.75 -43.94 -24.71
CA SER A 902 -62.17 -44.03 -25.11
C SER A 902 -63.02 -44.57 -23.97
N ILE A 903 -64.06 -43.86 -23.60
CA ILE A 903 -64.99 -44.16 -22.51
C ILE A 903 -66.36 -44.44 -23.13
N ASN A 904 -66.79 -45.70 -23.11
CA ASN A 904 -68.15 -46.08 -23.48
C ASN A 904 -69.04 -46.05 -22.23
N ILE A 905 -70.13 -45.29 -22.30
CA ILE A 905 -71.06 -45.01 -21.22
C ILE A 905 -72.40 -45.64 -21.59
N LYS A 906 -72.91 -46.55 -20.75
CA LYS A 906 -74.24 -47.16 -20.87
C LYS A 906 -75.14 -46.64 -19.75
N ASN A 907 -76.23 -46.02 -20.14
CA ASN A 907 -77.25 -45.43 -19.29
C ASN A 907 -78.53 -46.27 -19.36
N PRO A 908 -78.88 -47.04 -18.31
CA PRO A 908 -80.10 -47.85 -18.29
C PRO A 908 -81.36 -46.99 -18.40
N ALA A 909 -82.40 -47.51 -19.08
CA ALA A 909 -83.68 -46.83 -19.22
C ALA A 909 -84.37 -46.63 -17.85
N PRO A 910 -84.97 -45.45 -17.57
CA PRO A 910 -85.67 -45.21 -16.31
C PRO A 910 -86.88 -46.15 -16.17
N LEU A 911 -87.15 -46.60 -14.94
CA LEU A 911 -88.33 -47.40 -14.57
C LEU A 911 -89.18 -46.64 -13.55
N GLY A 912 -90.49 -46.51 -13.81
CA GLY A 912 -91.43 -45.89 -12.86
C GLY A 912 -91.18 -44.39 -12.65
N LEU A 913 -91.01 -43.97 -11.39
CA LEU A 913 -90.78 -42.57 -10.99
C LEU A 913 -89.31 -42.16 -10.98
N ILE A 914 -88.41 -43.01 -11.49
CA ILE A 914 -86.99 -42.68 -11.60
C ILE A 914 -86.81 -41.64 -12.72
N PRO A 915 -86.11 -40.53 -12.48
CA PRO A 915 -85.93 -39.46 -13.47
C PRO A 915 -85.18 -39.97 -14.70
N ALA A 916 -85.56 -39.46 -15.88
CA ALA A 916 -84.83 -39.72 -17.12
C ALA A 916 -83.51 -38.96 -17.11
N ILE A 917 -82.43 -39.59 -17.60
CA ILE A 917 -81.13 -38.94 -17.70
C ILE A 917 -81.19 -37.88 -18.81
N THR A 918 -80.84 -36.64 -18.48
CA THR A 918 -80.76 -35.52 -19.42
C THR A 918 -79.38 -35.43 -20.06
N HIS A 919 -78.32 -35.57 -19.26
CA HIS A 919 -76.93 -35.54 -19.71
C HIS A 919 -76.03 -36.22 -18.67
N ALA A 920 -74.77 -36.39 -19.03
CA ALA A 920 -73.72 -36.94 -18.20
C ALA A 920 -72.54 -35.97 -18.10
N GLU A 921 -71.98 -35.86 -16.91
CA GLU A 921 -70.73 -35.19 -16.62
C GLU A 921 -69.61 -36.22 -16.52
N ILE A 922 -68.50 -36.00 -17.22
CA ILE A 922 -67.40 -36.96 -17.30
C ILE A 922 -66.21 -36.42 -16.52
N TYR A 923 -65.73 -37.17 -15.53
CA TYR A 923 -64.62 -36.75 -14.68
C TYR A 923 -63.40 -37.64 -14.83
N ARG A 924 -62.21 -37.05 -14.72
CA ARG A 924 -60.93 -37.75 -14.74
C ARG A 924 -60.00 -37.30 -13.62
N ASN A 925 -59.24 -38.23 -13.07
CA ASN A 925 -58.06 -37.95 -12.27
C ASN A 925 -56.84 -38.72 -12.81
N ASP A 926 -55.83 -38.00 -13.31
CA ASP A 926 -54.55 -38.54 -13.79
C ASP A 926 -53.36 -38.10 -12.90
N GLY A 927 -53.64 -37.56 -11.72
CA GLY A 927 -52.65 -37.05 -10.78
C GLY A 927 -52.01 -35.70 -11.17
N TYR A 928 -52.49 -35.02 -12.23
CA TYR A 928 -51.99 -33.69 -12.59
C TYR A 928 -52.63 -32.57 -11.74
N GLN A 929 -53.97 -32.53 -11.68
CA GLN A 929 -54.76 -31.49 -10.98
C GLN A 929 -55.83 -32.06 -10.04
N GLY A 930 -55.81 -33.36 -9.77
CA GLY A 930 -56.89 -34.07 -9.09
C GLY A 930 -58.03 -34.41 -10.06
N TRP A 931 -59.27 -34.41 -9.56
CA TRP A 931 -60.45 -34.66 -10.39
C TRP A 931 -60.80 -33.43 -11.24
N VAL A 932 -60.88 -33.64 -12.55
CA VAL A 932 -61.17 -32.64 -13.58
C VAL A 932 -62.43 -33.04 -14.33
N LEU A 933 -63.34 -32.08 -14.56
CA LEU A 933 -64.51 -32.25 -15.42
C LEU A 933 -64.07 -32.12 -16.89
N LEU A 934 -64.27 -33.17 -17.69
CA LEU A 934 -63.89 -33.21 -19.10
C LEU A 934 -65.01 -32.74 -20.03
N ASP A 935 -66.25 -33.11 -19.72
CA ASP A 935 -67.46 -32.73 -20.44
C ASP A 935 -68.61 -32.64 -19.43
N GLY A 936 -69.30 -31.50 -19.39
CA GLY A 936 -70.40 -31.24 -18.47
C GLY A 936 -71.79 -31.49 -19.06
N ALA A 937 -71.90 -31.89 -20.34
CA ALA A 937 -73.18 -32.00 -21.04
C ALA A 937 -73.26 -33.20 -22.00
N PHE A 938 -72.51 -34.27 -21.73
CA PHE A 938 -72.42 -35.42 -22.62
C PHE A 938 -73.77 -36.14 -22.77
N LEU A 939 -74.16 -36.45 -24.00
CA LEU A 939 -75.42 -37.14 -24.31
C LEU A 939 -75.16 -38.58 -24.79
N THR A 940 -75.84 -39.54 -24.18
CA THR A 940 -75.94 -40.92 -24.69
C THR A 940 -77.18 -41.03 -25.57
N THR A 941 -77.00 -41.19 -26.88
CA THR A 941 -78.13 -41.16 -27.83
C THR A 941 -78.37 -42.49 -28.55
N THR A 942 -77.43 -43.43 -28.50
CA THR A 942 -77.51 -44.69 -29.25
C THR A 942 -78.25 -45.74 -28.43
N PRO A 943 -79.39 -46.30 -28.88
CA PRO A 943 -80.08 -47.33 -28.10
C PRO A 943 -79.26 -48.62 -28.00
N TYR A 944 -79.28 -49.29 -26.84
CA TYR A 944 -78.73 -50.65 -26.66
C TYR A 944 -79.74 -51.60 -26.00
N SER A 945 -79.56 -52.90 -26.23
CA SER A 945 -80.30 -53.97 -25.54
C SER A 945 -79.41 -55.20 -25.34
N ASP A 946 -79.04 -55.50 -24.10
CA ASP A 946 -78.19 -56.62 -23.70
C ASP A 946 -78.94 -57.49 -22.68
N GLY A 947 -79.75 -58.44 -23.17
CA GLY A 947 -80.60 -59.29 -22.31
C GLY A 947 -81.77 -58.50 -21.71
N GLU A 948 -81.90 -58.49 -20.38
CA GLU A 948 -82.93 -57.71 -19.66
C GLU A 948 -82.54 -56.23 -19.46
N ASP A 949 -81.33 -55.83 -19.83
CA ASP A 949 -80.82 -54.46 -19.70
C ASP A 949 -81.00 -53.70 -21.03
N SER A 950 -81.64 -52.52 -20.99
CA SER A 950 -81.86 -51.67 -22.16
C SER A 950 -81.74 -50.20 -21.78
N GLY A 951 -81.33 -49.36 -22.73
CA GLY A 951 -81.09 -47.96 -22.45
C GLY A 951 -80.43 -47.23 -23.62
N THR A 952 -79.63 -46.21 -23.31
CA THR A 952 -78.84 -45.46 -24.28
C THR A 952 -77.34 -45.58 -23.99
N GLU A 953 -76.52 -45.53 -25.02
CA GLU A 953 -75.07 -45.56 -24.94
C GLU A 953 -74.43 -44.44 -25.76
N GLY A 954 -73.19 -44.10 -25.41
CA GLY A 954 -72.36 -43.12 -26.10
C GLY A 954 -70.90 -43.34 -25.78
N THR A 955 -70.01 -42.86 -26.66
CA THR A 955 -68.56 -42.97 -26.47
C THR A 955 -67.92 -41.58 -26.44
N TYR A 956 -67.22 -41.26 -25.36
CA TYR A 956 -66.39 -40.07 -25.23
C TYR A 956 -64.91 -40.43 -25.43
N ILE A 957 -64.11 -39.55 -26.04
CA ILE A 957 -62.67 -39.76 -26.22
C ILE A 957 -61.94 -38.65 -25.47
N ASP A 958 -61.16 -39.03 -24.45
CA ASP A 958 -60.23 -38.13 -23.80
C ASP A 958 -58.89 -38.11 -24.54
N TYR A 959 -58.58 -36.96 -25.13
CA TYR A 959 -57.34 -36.68 -25.84
C TYR A 959 -56.23 -36.12 -24.94
N THR A 960 -56.52 -35.79 -23.69
CA THR A 960 -55.63 -35.04 -22.80
C THR A 960 -55.01 -35.82 -21.63
N PRO A 961 -55.15 -37.16 -21.48
CA PRO A 961 -54.64 -37.81 -20.27
C PRO A 961 -53.12 -37.83 -20.25
N ARG A 962 -52.56 -37.88 -19.05
CA ARG A 962 -51.12 -38.01 -18.83
C ARG A 962 -50.63 -39.40 -19.24
N SER A 963 -49.50 -39.43 -19.96
CA SER A 963 -48.91 -40.68 -20.45
C SER A 963 -48.32 -41.52 -19.32
N GLY A 964 -48.65 -42.81 -19.28
CA GLY A 964 -47.99 -43.82 -18.46
C GLY A 964 -48.30 -43.80 -16.96
N VAL A 965 -49.37 -43.12 -16.54
CA VAL A 965 -49.85 -43.10 -15.15
C VAL A 965 -51.16 -43.88 -15.01
N ASP A 966 -51.59 -44.12 -13.76
CA ASP A 966 -52.93 -44.60 -13.46
C ASP A 966 -53.92 -43.44 -13.62
N ILE A 967 -54.87 -43.60 -14.52
CA ILE A 967 -55.90 -42.62 -14.85
C ILE A 967 -57.23 -43.17 -14.40
N GLN A 968 -57.90 -42.44 -13.50
CA GLN A 968 -59.20 -42.80 -12.96
C GLN A 968 -60.29 -41.99 -13.66
N TYR A 969 -61.42 -42.62 -13.96
CA TYR A 969 -62.61 -41.97 -14.51
C TYR A 969 -63.85 -42.35 -13.71
N TYR A 970 -64.77 -41.40 -13.56
CA TYR A 970 -66.17 -41.69 -13.24
C TYR A 970 -67.07 -40.78 -14.06
N VAL A 971 -68.33 -41.18 -14.18
CA VAL A 971 -69.36 -40.41 -14.88
C VAL A 971 -70.50 -40.16 -13.93
N ARG A 972 -70.94 -38.91 -13.85
CA ARG A 972 -72.13 -38.49 -13.11
C ARG A 972 -73.26 -38.27 -14.10
N VAL A 973 -74.39 -38.94 -13.93
CA VAL A 973 -75.58 -38.69 -14.76
C VAL A 973 -76.55 -37.77 -14.03
N ILE A 974 -77.12 -36.81 -14.76
CA ILE A 974 -78.07 -35.83 -14.24
C ILE A 974 -79.47 -36.14 -14.77
N GLY A 975 -80.43 -36.30 -13.86
CA GLY A 975 -81.84 -36.53 -14.16
C GLY A 975 -82.59 -35.25 -14.56
N ASP A 976 -83.75 -35.40 -15.19
CA ASP A 976 -84.69 -34.31 -15.52
C ASP A 976 -85.23 -33.55 -14.30
N ASN A 977 -85.13 -34.16 -13.12
CA ASN A 977 -85.41 -33.55 -11.82
C ASN A 977 -84.19 -32.91 -11.15
N THR A 978 -83.06 -32.75 -11.87
CA THR A 978 -81.77 -32.21 -11.39
C THR A 978 -81.02 -33.08 -10.37
N ALA A 979 -81.56 -34.24 -10.00
CA ALA A 979 -80.85 -35.21 -9.15
C ALA A 979 -79.71 -35.89 -9.93
N PHE A 980 -78.70 -36.38 -9.22
CA PHE A 980 -77.55 -37.03 -9.85
C PHE A 980 -77.27 -38.43 -9.31
N MET A 981 -76.52 -39.22 -10.09
CA MET A 981 -75.97 -40.52 -9.70
C MET A 981 -74.59 -40.73 -10.33
N ASP A 982 -73.61 -41.17 -9.53
CA ASP A 982 -72.24 -41.41 -9.99
C ASP A 982 -72.03 -42.89 -10.37
N SER A 983 -71.23 -43.14 -11.41
CA SER A 983 -70.73 -44.47 -11.77
C SER A 983 -69.76 -45.01 -10.71
N ASP A 984 -69.38 -46.28 -10.83
CA ASP A 984 -68.14 -46.74 -10.20
C ASP A 984 -66.93 -46.07 -10.85
N ILE A 985 -65.85 -45.87 -10.08
CA ILE A 985 -64.58 -45.38 -10.59
C ILE A 985 -63.89 -46.51 -11.35
N VAL A 986 -63.46 -46.24 -12.59
CA VAL A 986 -62.69 -47.16 -13.44
C VAL A 986 -61.30 -46.61 -13.66
N THR A 987 -60.27 -47.43 -13.45
CA THR A 987 -58.86 -47.07 -13.64
C THR A 987 -58.28 -47.69 -14.91
N VAL A 988 -57.52 -46.93 -15.69
CA VAL A 988 -56.83 -47.36 -16.91
C VAL A 988 -55.45 -46.67 -17.01
N SER A 989 -54.53 -47.21 -17.81
CA SER A 989 -53.28 -46.50 -18.17
C SER A 989 -53.15 -46.41 -19.68
N ALA A 990 -52.89 -45.20 -20.18
CA ALA A 990 -52.64 -44.93 -21.60
C ALA A 990 -51.21 -44.42 -21.78
N LYS A 991 -50.47 -44.97 -22.76
CA LYS A 991 -49.12 -44.53 -23.10
C LYS A 991 -49.12 -43.72 -24.39
N LEU A 992 -48.43 -42.58 -24.36
CA LEU A 992 -48.17 -41.76 -25.54
C LEU A 992 -46.82 -42.17 -26.14
N LYS A 993 -46.76 -42.50 -27.43
CA LYS A 993 -45.54 -42.99 -28.09
C LYS A 993 -44.53 -41.89 -28.41
N ASN A 994 -45.01 -40.74 -28.87
CA ASN A 994 -44.21 -39.60 -29.33
C ASN A 994 -44.72 -38.31 -28.69
N VAL A 995 -43.92 -37.25 -28.70
CA VAL A 995 -44.35 -35.97 -28.11
C VAL A 995 -45.48 -35.37 -28.94
N GLN A 996 -46.50 -34.84 -28.27
CA GLN A 996 -47.59 -34.11 -28.90
C GLN A 996 -47.68 -32.70 -28.34
N LEU A 997 -47.98 -31.76 -29.24
CA LEU A 997 -48.35 -30.40 -28.89
C LEU A 997 -49.71 -30.13 -29.53
N SER A 998 -50.70 -29.78 -28.71
CA SER A 998 -52.07 -29.49 -29.15
C SER A 998 -52.53 -28.13 -28.63
N LEU A 999 -53.60 -27.58 -29.17
CA LEU A 999 -54.31 -26.50 -28.48
C LEU A 999 -54.88 -27.04 -27.15
N ALA A 1000 -54.90 -26.21 -26.11
CA ALA A 1000 -55.59 -26.56 -24.87
C ALA A 1000 -57.12 -26.43 -25.01
N SER A 1001 -57.58 -25.53 -25.89
CA SER A 1001 -58.98 -25.28 -26.24
C SER A 1001 -59.58 -26.36 -27.15
N ASP A 1002 -58.79 -26.89 -28.10
CA ASP A 1002 -59.14 -28.02 -28.96
C ASP A 1002 -57.99 -29.04 -29.02
N PRO A 1003 -57.98 -30.02 -28.09
CA PRO A 1003 -56.96 -31.06 -28.05
C PRO A 1003 -56.93 -32.00 -29.27
N THR A 1004 -57.95 -31.97 -30.13
CA THR A 1004 -57.96 -32.79 -31.36
C THR A 1004 -57.01 -32.23 -32.41
N TYR A 1005 -56.81 -30.91 -32.42
CA TYR A 1005 -55.86 -30.22 -33.29
C TYR A 1005 -54.45 -30.23 -32.68
N HIS A 1006 -53.59 -31.11 -33.18
CA HIS A 1006 -52.26 -31.34 -32.62
C HIS A 1006 -51.21 -31.68 -33.70
N VAL A 1007 -49.94 -31.49 -33.35
CA VAL A 1007 -48.80 -32.04 -34.08
C VAL A 1007 -48.15 -33.16 -33.27
N THR A 1008 -47.58 -34.15 -33.96
CA THR A 1008 -46.79 -35.21 -33.33
C THR A 1008 -45.32 -35.05 -33.68
N LEU A 1009 -44.48 -34.83 -32.67
CA LEU A 1009 -43.05 -34.59 -32.79
C LEU A 1009 -42.28 -35.89 -32.48
N THR A 1010 -41.72 -36.51 -33.52
CA THR A 1010 -41.25 -37.90 -33.49
C THR A 1010 -39.77 -38.07 -33.16
N LYS A 1011 -38.91 -37.08 -33.42
CA LYS A 1011 -37.46 -37.19 -33.19
C LYS A 1011 -36.88 -35.93 -32.55
N ARG A 1012 -36.65 -35.96 -31.24
CA ARG A 1012 -36.01 -34.88 -30.49
C ARG A 1012 -34.53 -34.78 -30.90
N ALA A 1013 -34.11 -33.59 -31.32
CA ALA A 1013 -32.74 -33.27 -31.72
C ALA A 1013 -31.93 -32.63 -30.59
N ALA A 1014 -32.58 -31.80 -29.76
CA ALA A 1014 -32.02 -31.24 -28.53
C ALA A 1014 -33.16 -30.90 -27.56
N SER A 1015 -32.87 -30.89 -26.27
CA SER A 1015 -33.75 -30.29 -25.27
C SER A 1015 -32.96 -29.76 -24.07
N SER A 1016 -33.32 -28.58 -23.59
CA SER A 1016 -32.88 -28.04 -22.31
C SER A 1016 -34.08 -27.53 -21.51
N GLU A 1017 -33.92 -27.42 -20.19
CA GLU A 1017 -34.91 -26.84 -19.28
C GLU A 1017 -34.18 -25.88 -18.36
N THR A 1018 -34.68 -24.65 -18.28
CA THR A 1018 -34.19 -23.63 -17.35
C THR A 1018 -35.32 -23.25 -16.42
N SER A 1019 -35.09 -23.42 -15.13
CA SER A 1019 -35.99 -22.94 -14.09
C SER A 1019 -35.37 -21.71 -13.44
N THR A 1020 -36.04 -20.57 -13.52
CA THR A 1020 -35.64 -19.33 -12.88
C THR A 1020 -36.68 -18.90 -11.86
N ARG A 1021 -36.22 -18.19 -10.84
CA ARG A 1021 -37.07 -17.54 -9.84
C ARG A 1021 -36.77 -16.06 -9.93
N SER A 1022 -37.81 -15.22 -10.01
CA SER A 1022 -37.61 -13.78 -10.02
C SER A 1022 -36.81 -13.40 -8.78
N SER A 1023 -35.70 -12.69 -8.94
CA SER A 1023 -34.90 -12.24 -7.81
C SER A 1023 -34.30 -10.87 -8.06
N VAL A 1024 -34.16 -10.09 -7.00
CA VAL A 1024 -33.59 -8.75 -7.04
C VAL A 1024 -32.35 -8.74 -6.14
N SER A 1025 -31.21 -8.34 -6.71
CA SER A 1025 -29.94 -8.25 -5.98
C SER A 1025 -29.56 -6.79 -5.81
N ASN A 1026 -29.45 -6.35 -4.56
CA ASN A 1026 -29.03 -4.98 -4.22
C ASN A 1026 -27.66 -5.01 -3.55
N ALA A 1027 -26.77 -4.10 -4.00
CA ALA A 1027 -25.46 -3.92 -3.40
C ALA A 1027 -25.52 -2.84 -2.31
N PHE A 1028 -25.02 -3.17 -1.12
CA PHE A 1028 -25.00 -2.27 0.03
C PHE A 1028 -23.56 -2.06 0.49
N SER A 1029 -23.20 -0.81 0.79
CA SER A 1029 -21.86 -0.47 1.28
C SER A 1029 -21.55 -1.22 2.57
N GLY A 1030 -20.34 -1.79 2.69
CA GLY A 1030 -19.93 -2.60 3.84
C GLY A 1030 -20.13 -4.11 3.71
N ARG A 1031 -20.53 -4.62 2.53
CA ARG A 1031 -20.56 -6.06 2.24
C ARG A 1031 -19.83 -6.38 0.95
N SER A 1032 -19.03 -7.45 0.94
CA SER A 1032 -18.22 -7.86 -0.22
C SER A 1032 -19.05 -8.45 -1.37
N TYR A 1033 -20.31 -8.83 -1.12
CA TYR A 1033 -21.23 -9.42 -2.11
C TYR A 1033 -22.65 -8.88 -1.93
N ALA A 1034 -23.42 -8.76 -3.02
CA ALA A 1034 -24.80 -8.25 -3.03
C ALA A 1034 -25.76 -9.19 -2.28
N MET A 1035 -26.86 -8.64 -1.74
CA MET A 1035 -27.92 -9.41 -1.09
C MET A 1035 -29.10 -9.61 -2.04
N THR A 1036 -29.56 -10.85 -2.17
CA THR A 1036 -30.58 -11.26 -3.15
C THR A 1036 -31.89 -11.67 -2.46
N GLU A 1037 -32.99 -11.05 -2.86
CA GLU A 1037 -34.36 -11.43 -2.47
C GLU A 1037 -35.03 -12.23 -3.60
N PHE A 1038 -35.70 -13.33 -3.28
CA PHE A 1038 -36.36 -14.20 -4.25
C PHE A 1038 -37.90 -14.04 -4.19
N GLY A 1039 -38.54 -13.66 -5.29
CA GLY A 1039 -39.99 -13.56 -5.43
C GLY A 1039 -40.70 -14.92 -5.44
N GLU A 1040 -42.04 -14.93 -5.34
CA GLU A 1040 -42.81 -16.18 -5.19
C GLU A 1040 -43.10 -16.92 -6.50
N ASN A 1041 -42.92 -16.25 -7.64
CA ASN A 1041 -43.20 -16.81 -8.97
C ASN A 1041 -41.99 -17.58 -9.52
N TYR A 1042 -42.27 -18.71 -10.17
CA TYR A 1042 -41.28 -19.56 -10.83
C TYR A 1042 -41.51 -19.53 -12.33
N ASP A 1043 -40.46 -19.20 -13.08
CA ASP A 1043 -40.46 -19.29 -14.52
C ASP A 1043 -39.79 -20.62 -14.92
N ARG A 1044 -40.49 -21.45 -15.67
CA ARG A 1044 -39.91 -22.66 -16.29
C ARG A 1044 -39.97 -22.52 -17.79
N ASN A 1045 -38.80 -22.31 -18.37
CA ASN A 1045 -38.60 -22.21 -19.80
C ASN A 1045 -37.98 -23.50 -20.32
N PHE A 1046 -38.59 -24.10 -21.33
CA PHE A 1046 -38.06 -25.25 -22.02
C PHE A 1046 -37.52 -24.79 -23.38
N GLU A 1047 -36.42 -25.36 -23.84
CA GLU A 1047 -35.95 -25.18 -25.21
C GLU A 1047 -35.97 -26.55 -25.88
N TYR A 1048 -36.74 -26.67 -26.96
CA TYR A 1048 -36.87 -27.92 -27.69
C TYR A 1048 -36.44 -27.74 -29.14
N SER A 1049 -35.74 -28.73 -29.66
CA SER A 1049 -35.52 -28.90 -31.10
C SER A 1049 -35.94 -30.28 -31.56
N TYR A 1050 -36.75 -30.37 -32.61
CA TYR A 1050 -37.28 -31.61 -33.17
C TYR A 1050 -37.08 -31.69 -34.68
N LYS A 1051 -36.79 -32.90 -35.17
CA LYS A 1051 -36.74 -33.22 -36.60
C LYS A 1051 -38.10 -33.73 -37.05
N VAL A 1052 -38.72 -33.02 -38.00
CA VAL A 1052 -39.97 -33.44 -38.63
C VAL A 1052 -39.73 -33.79 -40.09
N GLY A 1053 -40.34 -34.89 -40.55
CA GLY A 1053 -40.14 -35.42 -41.90
C GLY A 1053 -41.19 -34.97 -42.92
N ARG A 1054 -42.28 -34.35 -42.47
CA ARG A 1054 -43.37 -33.85 -43.33
C ARG A 1054 -43.50 -32.35 -43.17
N TYR A 1055 -43.67 -31.64 -44.28
CA TYR A 1055 -43.90 -30.19 -44.26
C TYR A 1055 -45.22 -29.83 -43.58
N GLU A 1056 -46.22 -30.72 -43.61
CA GLU A 1056 -47.49 -30.54 -42.89
C GLU A 1056 -47.30 -30.37 -41.37
N ASP A 1057 -46.31 -31.03 -40.77
CA ASP A 1057 -46.01 -30.87 -39.34
C ASP A 1057 -45.40 -29.48 -39.06
N VAL A 1058 -44.67 -28.90 -40.02
CA VAL A 1058 -44.15 -27.53 -39.94
C VAL A 1058 -45.30 -26.53 -39.99
N VAL A 1059 -46.26 -26.74 -40.90
CA VAL A 1059 -47.46 -25.87 -41.02
C VAL A 1059 -48.29 -25.94 -39.74
N ARG A 1060 -48.62 -27.14 -39.26
CA ARG A 1060 -49.36 -27.29 -37.98
C ARG A 1060 -48.65 -26.64 -36.80
N MET A 1061 -47.32 -26.71 -36.74
CA MET A 1061 -46.56 -26.03 -35.69
C MET A 1061 -46.63 -24.50 -35.80
N ARG A 1062 -46.69 -23.93 -37.02
CA ARG A 1062 -46.95 -22.49 -37.18
C ARG A 1062 -48.36 -22.14 -36.75
N ASP A 1063 -49.37 -22.90 -37.20
CA ASP A 1063 -50.77 -22.66 -36.88
C ASP A 1063 -51.01 -22.67 -35.36
N LEU A 1064 -50.41 -23.62 -34.63
CA LEU A 1064 -50.49 -23.69 -33.16
C LEU A 1064 -49.90 -22.46 -32.47
N ILE A 1065 -48.82 -21.89 -32.99
CA ILE A 1065 -48.14 -20.74 -32.38
C ILE A 1065 -48.86 -19.44 -32.78
N GLU A 1066 -49.30 -19.34 -34.03
CA GLU A 1066 -50.06 -18.20 -34.55
C GLU A 1066 -51.45 -18.07 -33.91
N ALA A 1067 -52.03 -19.16 -33.41
CA ALA A 1067 -53.26 -19.12 -32.63
C ALA A 1067 -53.14 -18.23 -31.37
N GLY A 1068 -51.93 -18.10 -30.80
CA GLY A 1068 -51.70 -17.26 -29.61
C GLY A 1068 -52.43 -17.76 -28.35
N GLU A 1069 -52.85 -19.02 -28.35
CA GLU A 1069 -53.56 -19.66 -27.24
C GLU A 1069 -52.62 -20.51 -26.37
N ILE A 1070 -53.14 -20.98 -25.23
CA ILE A 1070 -52.42 -21.93 -24.38
C ILE A 1070 -52.37 -23.29 -25.09
N LEU A 1071 -51.19 -23.90 -25.11
CA LEU A 1071 -50.92 -25.20 -25.72
C LEU A 1071 -50.73 -26.27 -24.65
N LEU A 1072 -51.13 -27.49 -24.99
CA LEU A 1072 -50.90 -28.68 -24.17
C LEU A 1072 -49.71 -29.46 -24.75
N LEU A 1073 -48.60 -29.48 -24.01
CA LEU A 1073 -47.43 -30.28 -24.33
C LEU A 1073 -47.48 -31.61 -23.55
N ARG A 1074 -47.50 -32.73 -24.28
CA ARG A 1074 -47.42 -34.07 -23.71
C ARG A 1074 -46.25 -34.86 -24.29
N ASP A 1075 -45.55 -35.62 -23.45
CA ASP A 1075 -44.48 -36.50 -23.91
C ASP A 1075 -44.62 -37.96 -23.46
N ASN A 1076 -43.77 -38.80 -24.05
CA ASN A 1076 -43.73 -40.24 -23.79
C ASN A 1076 -43.10 -40.61 -22.43
N PHE A 1077 -42.55 -39.65 -21.69
CA PHE A 1077 -42.00 -39.82 -20.33
C PHE A 1077 -43.01 -39.40 -19.24
N GLY A 1078 -44.24 -39.07 -19.63
CA GLY A 1078 -45.29 -38.67 -18.69
C GLY A 1078 -45.27 -37.19 -18.34
N LYS A 1079 -44.57 -36.35 -19.12
CA LYS A 1079 -44.71 -34.88 -19.01
C LYS A 1079 -46.06 -34.48 -19.60
N LYS A 1080 -46.80 -33.66 -18.85
CA LYS A 1080 -48.02 -32.95 -19.23
C LYS A 1080 -47.87 -31.54 -18.71
N GLU A 1081 -47.77 -30.55 -19.60
CA GLU A 1081 -47.58 -29.15 -19.20
C GLU A 1081 -48.39 -28.24 -20.12
N TYR A 1082 -48.98 -27.19 -19.53
CA TYR A 1082 -49.64 -26.11 -20.26
C TYR A 1082 -48.64 -24.98 -20.49
N VAL A 1083 -48.50 -24.58 -21.74
CA VAL A 1083 -47.41 -23.70 -22.18
C VAL A 1083 -47.89 -22.66 -23.19
N THR A 1084 -47.19 -21.53 -23.26
CA THR A 1084 -47.23 -20.62 -24.42
C THR A 1084 -45.91 -20.70 -25.17
N ILE A 1085 -45.92 -20.40 -26.47
CA ILE A 1085 -44.73 -20.40 -27.32
C ILE A 1085 -44.75 -19.12 -28.15
N ASP A 1086 -43.77 -18.25 -27.94
CA ASP A 1086 -43.75 -16.93 -28.61
C ASP A 1086 -42.92 -16.93 -29.91
N SER A 1087 -42.17 -18.01 -30.19
CA SER A 1087 -41.34 -18.09 -31.39
C SER A 1087 -41.10 -19.51 -31.87
N LEU A 1088 -41.03 -19.65 -33.20
CA LEU A 1088 -40.65 -20.87 -33.91
C LEU A 1088 -39.52 -20.57 -34.88
N LYS A 1089 -38.41 -21.28 -34.73
CA LYS A 1089 -37.36 -21.34 -35.74
C LYS A 1089 -37.54 -22.59 -36.58
N VAL A 1090 -37.57 -22.43 -37.90
CA VAL A 1090 -37.64 -23.54 -38.86
C VAL A 1090 -36.37 -23.52 -39.71
N GLU A 1091 -35.59 -24.59 -39.65
CA GLU A 1091 -34.43 -24.79 -40.54
C GLU A 1091 -34.72 -25.93 -41.50
N GLU A 1092 -34.68 -25.64 -42.80
CA GLU A 1092 -34.85 -26.63 -43.85
C GLU A 1092 -33.54 -27.36 -44.12
N THR A 1093 -33.61 -28.70 -44.16
CA THR A 1093 -32.51 -29.54 -44.64
C THR A 1093 -32.96 -30.34 -45.86
N ARG A 1094 -32.03 -31.08 -46.47
CA ARG A 1094 -32.30 -31.83 -47.70
C ARG A 1094 -33.38 -32.91 -47.59
N ILE A 1095 -33.70 -33.39 -46.37
CA ILE A 1095 -34.60 -34.54 -46.14
C ILE A 1095 -35.52 -34.41 -44.90
N PHE A 1096 -35.42 -33.33 -44.12
CA PHE A 1096 -36.27 -33.03 -42.95
C PHE A 1096 -36.20 -31.55 -42.59
N TRP A 1097 -37.09 -31.09 -41.71
CA TRP A 1097 -37.03 -29.75 -41.10
C TRP A 1097 -36.67 -29.86 -39.62
N ASN A 1098 -35.80 -28.98 -39.13
CA ASN A 1098 -35.60 -28.78 -37.70
C ASN A 1098 -36.56 -27.68 -37.23
N LEU A 1099 -37.37 -28.00 -36.23
CA LEU A 1099 -38.23 -27.07 -35.52
C LEU A 1099 -37.62 -26.79 -34.16
N SER A 1100 -37.27 -25.54 -33.87
CA SER A 1100 -36.80 -25.13 -32.55
C SER A 1100 -37.72 -24.07 -31.95
N PHE A 1101 -38.15 -24.28 -30.72
CA PHE A 1101 -39.14 -23.44 -30.04
C PHE A 1101 -38.96 -23.49 -28.53
N ASN A 1102 -39.46 -22.46 -27.85
CA ASN A 1102 -39.30 -22.28 -26.41
C ASN A 1102 -40.64 -22.24 -25.69
N PRO A 1103 -41.14 -23.37 -25.17
CA PRO A 1103 -42.33 -23.35 -24.34
C PRO A 1103 -42.08 -22.71 -22.98
N LEU A 1104 -42.92 -21.74 -22.62
CA LEU A 1104 -43.00 -21.17 -21.28
C LEU A 1104 -44.17 -21.81 -20.54
N LYS A 1105 -43.92 -22.41 -19.36
CA LYS A 1105 -45.01 -22.95 -18.54
C LYS A 1105 -45.92 -21.82 -18.05
N VAL A 1106 -47.23 -22.02 -18.19
CA VAL A 1106 -48.26 -21.10 -17.69
C VAL A 1106 -49.21 -21.80 -16.71
N TYR A 1107 -49.90 -21.00 -15.90
CA TYR A 1107 -50.99 -21.51 -15.07
C TYR A 1107 -52.23 -21.73 -15.95
N TYR A 1108 -52.77 -22.94 -15.90
CA TYR A 1108 -53.99 -23.33 -16.60
C TYR A 1108 -54.73 -24.37 -15.78
N VAL A 1109 -56.05 -24.24 -15.65
CA VAL A 1109 -56.91 -25.24 -15.00
C VAL A 1109 -57.67 -25.97 -16.09
N GLU A 1110 -57.44 -27.26 -16.19
CA GLU A 1110 -58.11 -28.11 -17.16
C GLU A 1110 -59.59 -28.29 -16.78
N GLY A 1111 -60.48 -28.36 -17.77
CA GLY A 1111 -61.89 -28.67 -17.53
C GLY A 1111 -62.80 -27.52 -17.14
N ILE A 1112 -62.35 -26.26 -17.26
CA ILE A 1112 -63.21 -25.08 -17.11
C ILE A 1112 -63.37 -24.40 -18.46
N LEU A 1113 -64.36 -24.84 -19.23
CA LEU A 1113 -65.07 -23.97 -20.16
C LEU A 1113 -66.47 -23.81 -19.57
N ILE A 1114 -66.82 -22.56 -19.22
CA ILE A 1114 -68.14 -22.20 -18.67
C ILE A 1114 -69.23 -22.49 -19.71
#